data_AF-A0A3A3EDS5-F1
#
_entry.id   AF-A0A3A3EDS5-F1
#
_cell.length_a   1.000
_cell.length_b   1.000
_cell.length_c   1.000
_cell.angle_alpha   90.00
_cell.angle_beta   90.00
_cell.angle_gamma   90.00
#
_symmetry.space_group_name_H-M   'P 1'
#
loop_
_entity.id
_entity.type
_entity.pdbx_description
1 polymer ?
#
loop_
_entity_poly.entity_id
_entity_poly.type
_entity_poly.pdbx_seq_one_letter_code
_entity_poly.pdbx_strand_id
1 'polypeptide(L)'
;MARPKSIEPLVTDWANQQLISMFDRTYPEQIRINNEVEEAFSKSGSKHGTGFARPDNKVMRRINGKNILILLEYKGHIDRHVMLDKDDKVDVVKKTAIKDYAVNGAVFYSQAIIDHTRNYDEIIAIGISDGIIHKGSLSPHISAYYISRDNYAEPQLVNDKYEDLSFLSEENFEAFLKKARELTLSDSEREAIHERYEANLSDVLKNLNEKLHELNIDVNVRVNMLSGMIMASMPNDGTNDFEPLAYEELRGLNPSSDRSDGAKILEAISDFLRTKQIPPRKQEQIMRRLTDVFSTESFSDPNSDNQEGESKLKTIYRMVITELLPFYAKGFRMDFTGKLFDILNSWVQVPDSGKNDIVLTPRYVTRLMARLTDVNMDSFVWDFAAGSAGFLVSAMDIMIEDAKKNFDERPVELREKIENIKDNQLLGIEKNNDMYMLAVLNMILMGDGSSNIIQADSLTYPGVYQYPPEKKDILFPANTFLLNPPYSSDGKGLIFLEKALSKMDSGMAAILIQESAGSELYKSWHKRILQKHTLKASIHMPSDLFIGKAGVQTAIFLFEVNKPHEEERLVRFVDFSKDGYKRTNRKKAKQNLFNVNDAHGHYDELVKLIKYDNVSSLQYFSDENYIKDTISLNGGDWQYLSHARIDKTPTEKDFQNVVSDYIQFQLSHKLKGEDND
;
A
#
# COMPACT_ATOMS: atom_id res chain seq x y z
N MET A 1 12.89 39.84 39.53
CA MET A 1 13.87 38.75 39.69
C MET A 1 14.50 38.49 38.34
N ALA A 2 15.83 38.57 38.23
CA ALA A 2 16.55 38.23 37.00
C ALA A 2 16.34 36.74 36.68
N ARG A 3 16.06 36.39 35.42
CA ARG A 3 16.05 34.98 34.99
C ARG A 3 17.42 34.38 35.34
N PRO A 4 17.50 33.21 36.00
CA PRO A 4 18.78 32.56 36.23
C PRO A 4 19.51 32.39 34.88
N LYS A 5 20.82 32.64 34.85
CA LYS A 5 21.63 32.41 33.64
C LYS A 5 21.50 30.94 33.26
N SER A 6 21.17 30.67 32.00
CA SER A 6 21.13 29.30 31.48
C SER A 6 22.47 28.63 31.71
N ILE A 7 22.46 27.44 32.29
CA ILE A 7 23.64 26.61 32.53
C ILE A 7 23.88 25.60 31.41
N GLU A 8 23.13 25.72 30.31
CA GLU A 8 23.32 24.95 29.08
C GLU A 8 24.78 24.96 28.60
N PRO A 9 25.53 26.09 28.61
CA PRO A 9 26.94 26.06 28.23
C PRO A 9 27.79 25.11 29.10
N LEU A 10 27.47 25.01 30.39
CA LEU A 10 28.17 24.11 31.31
C LEU A 10 27.83 22.64 31.04
N VAL A 11 26.57 22.34 30.73
CA VAL A 11 26.12 20.99 30.33
C VAL A 11 26.79 20.58 29.01
N THR A 12 26.81 21.48 28.03
CA THR A 12 27.46 21.28 26.73
C THR A 12 28.96 21.03 26.88
N ASP A 13 29.67 21.86 27.65
CA ASP A 13 31.10 21.69 27.88
C ASP A 13 31.41 20.36 28.59
N TRP A 14 30.63 20.02 29.62
CA TRP A 14 30.77 18.76 30.36
C TRP A 14 30.57 17.53 29.46
N ALA A 15 29.52 17.53 28.63
CA ALA A 15 29.22 16.42 27.74
C ALA A 15 30.30 16.27 26.66
N ASN A 16 30.70 17.39 26.04
CA ASN A 16 31.70 17.39 24.99
C ASN A 16 33.07 16.93 25.49
N GLN A 17 33.48 17.27 26.72
CA GLN A 17 34.73 16.78 27.31
C GLN A 17 34.76 15.26 27.46
N GLN A 18 33.64 14.65 27.88
CA GLN A 18 33.53 13.20 27.96
C GLN A 18 33.52 12.53 26.58
N LEU A 19 32.86 13.13 25.59
CA LEU A 19 32.89 12.59 24.23
C LEU A 19 34.31 12.60 23.67
N ILE A 20 35.07 13.68 23.87
CA ILE A 20 36.45 13.80 23.40
C ILE A 20 37.37 12.76 24.09
N SER A 21 37.10 12.37 25.34
CA SER A 21 37.90 11.33 26.01
C SER A 21 37.58 9.91 25.56
N MET A 22 36.42 9.66 24.93
CA MET A 22 35.95 8.31 24.57
C MET A 22 35.92 8.01 23.07
N PHE A 23 36.04 9.04 22.23
CA PHE A 23 35.94 8.94 20.77
C PHE A 23 37.10 9.65 20.09
N ASP A 24 37.71 8.98 19.11
CA ASP A 24 38.78 9.57 18.28
C ASP A 24 38.33 10.82 17.52
N ARG A 25 37.02 10.90 17.23
CA ARG A 25 36.42 12.01 16.49
C ARG A 25 35.01 12.29 16.99
N THR A 26 34.75 13.57 17.26
CA THR A 26 33.43 14.12 17.50
C THR A 26 33.03 15.04 16.36
N TYR A 27 31.73 15.23 16.17
CA TYR A 27 31.17 16.08 15.15
C TYR A 27 30.21 17.08 15.82
N PRO A 28 30.73 18.17 16.40
CA PRO A 28 29.92 19.26 16.94
C PRO A 28 28.94 19.82 15.90
N GLU A 29 27.95 20.60 16.33
CA GLU A 29 26.84 21.14 15.52
C GLU A 29 27.18 21.45 14.06
N GLN A 30 28.28 22.19 13.82
CA GLN A 30 28.69 22.68 12.49
C GLN A 30 29.54 21.70 11.66
N ILE A 31 30.00 20.61 12.25
CA ILE A 31 30.86 19.63 11.59
C ILE A 31 30.01 18.52 10.96
N ARG A 32 30.22 18.31 9.65
CA ARG A 32 29.51 17.30 8.85
C ARG A 32 30.07 15.90 9.07
N ILE A 33 29.20 14.89 9.11
CA ILE A 33 29.60 13.48 9.16
C ILE A 33 29.94 12.97 7.75
N ASN A 34 28.94 12.94 6.87
CA ASN A 34 29.03 12.55 5.47
C ASN A 34 27.84 13.18 4.70
N ASN A 35 27.84 13.06 3.37
CA ASN A 35 26.80 13.66 2.54
C ASN A 35 25.41 13.06 2.81
N GLU A 36 25.33 11.73 3.00
CA GLU A 36 24.07 11.01 3.25
C GLU A 36 23.33 11.52 4.50
N VAL A 37 24.06 11.74 5.61
CA VAL A 37 23.49 12.28 6.86
C VAL A 37 23.07 13.74 6.70
N GLU A 38 23.84 14.55 5.98
CA GLU A 38 23.51 15.97 5.76
C GLU A 38 22.26 16.14 4.88
N GLU A 39 22.10 15.29 3.86
CA GLU A 39 20.89 15.24 3.05
C GLU A 39 19.67 14.84 3.88
N ALA A 40 19.83 13.89 4.81
CA ALA A 40 18.73 13.50 5.71
C ALA A 40 18.25 14.67 6.57
N PHE A 41 19.16 15.45 7.17
CA PHE A 41 18.79 16.66 7.91
C PHE A 41 18.16 17.74 7.03
N SER A 42 18.55 17.82 5.75
CA SER A 42 17.96 18.77 4.82
C SER A 42 16.49 18.49 4.50
N LYS A 43 16.11 17.22 4.48
CA LYS A 43 14.76 16.74 4.13
C LYS A 43 13.77 16.83 5.30
N SER A 44 14.25 16.82 6.55
CA SER A 44 13.39 16.85 7.75
C SER A 44 12.88 18.25 8.17
N GLY A 45 13.37 19.34 7.55
CA GLY A 45 12.96 20.71 7.86
C GLY A 45 13.58 21.32 9.13
N SER A 46 13.42 22.64 9.30
CA SER A 46 14.05 23.46 10.36
C SER A 46 13.28 23.45 11.70
N LYS A 47 14.00 23.32 12.83
CA LYS A 47 13.50 23.66 14.18
C LYS A 47 13.05 25.12 14.32
N HIS A 48 13.56 26.05 13.49
CA HIS A 48 13.37 27.49 13.62
C HIS A 48 12.60 28.14 12.46
N GLY A 49 12.11 27.35 11.49
CA GLY A 49 11.36 27.85 10.33
C GLY A 49 12.21 28.38 9.17
N THR A 50 13.52 28.63 9.38
CA THR A 50 14.50 28.95 8.33
C THR A 50 15.85 28.26 8.62
N GLY A 51 16.51 27.72 7.59
CA GLY A 51 17.81 27.02 7.70
C GLY A 51 17.76 25.53 8.09
N PHE A 52 18.87 24.80 7.99
CA PHE A 52 18.97 23.39 8.36
C PHE A 52 19.25 23.26 9.87
N ALA A 53 18.36 22.60 10.62
CA ALA A 53 18.58 22.37 12.04
C ALA A 53 19.47 21.13 12.23
N ARG A 54 20.47 21.21 13.10
CA ARG A 54 21.42 20.13 13.36
C ARG A 54 21.47 19.79 14.86
N PRO A 55 21.75 18.53 15.23
CA PRO A 55 22.00 18.17 16.62
C PRO A 55 23.26 18.85 17.15
N ASP A 56 23.26 19.19 18.43
CA ASP A 56 24.36 19.89 19.12
C ASP A 56 25.69 19.17 19.01
N ASN A 57 25.69 17.83 19.09
CA ASN A 57 26.87 17.02 18.82
C ASN A 57 26.48 15.64 18.26
N LYS A 58 27.42 15.02 17.54
CA LYS A 58 27.27 13.69 16.96
C LYS A 58 28.56 12.91 17.16
N VAL A 59 28.46 11.62 17.45
CA VAL A 59 29.58 10.67 17.48
C VAL A 59 29.20 9.36 16.80
N MET A 60 30.20 8.54 16.49
CA MET A 60 30.01 7.30 15.75
C MET A 60 30.85 6.19 16.37
N ARG A 61 30.26 5.01 16.57
CA ARG A 61 30.96 3.81 17.05
C ARG A 61 30.82 2.70 16.02
N ARG A 62 31.89 1.96 15.76
CA ARG A 62 31.87 0.83 14.83
C ARG A 62 31.77 -0.48 15.60
N ILE A 63 30.75 -1.29 15.33
CA ILE A 63 30.53 -2.61 15.95
C ILE A 63 30.24 -3.62 14.84
N ASN A 64 30.96 -4.75 14.83
CA ASN A 64 30.79 -5.82 13.85
C ASN A 64 30.76 -5.33 12.39
N GLY A 65 31.62 -4.36 12.07
CA GLY A 65 31.72 -3.77 10.73
C GLY A 65 30.68 -2.69 10.41
N LYS A 66 29.61 -2.52 11.21
CA LYS A 66 28.57 -1.50 11.04
C LYS A 66 28.86 -0.23 11.85
N ASN A 67 28.47 0.92 11.32
CA ASN A 67 28.58 2.21 12.00
C ASN A 67 27.26 2.55 12.71
N ILE A 68 27.34 2.83 14.01
CA ILE A 68 26.21 3.26 14.83
C ILE A 68 26.37 4.76 15.11
N LEU A 69 25.40 5.55 14.68
CA LEU A 69 25.36 6.99 14.96
C LEU A 69 24.73 7.25 16.32
N ILE A 70 25.31 8.22 17.02
CA ILE A 70 24.85 8.69 18.32
C ILE A 70 24.65 10.21 18.19
N LEU A 71 23.42 10.67 18.35
CA LEU A 71 23.03 12.09 18.23
C LEU A 71 22.72 12.65 19.61
N LEU A 72 23.29 13.81 19.93
CA LEU A 72 23.14 14.44 21.24
C LEU A 72 22.50 15.82 21.11
N GLU A 73 21.60 16.11 22.05
CA GLU A 73 21.02 17.44 22.26
C GLU A 73 21.10 17.84 23.73
N TYR A 74 21.33 19.13 23.97
CA TYR A 74 21.58 19.70 25.28
C TYR A 74 20.52 20.75 25.62
N LYS A 75 20.05 20.78 26.87
CA LYS A 75 19.20 21.86 27.40
C LYS A 75 19.64 22.31 28.79
N GLY A 76 19.55 23.61 29.04
CA GLY A 76 19.97 24.19 30.32
C GLY A 76 19.05 23.96 31.52
N HIS A 77 17.93 23.23 31.38
CA HIS A 77 16.97 23.01 32.47
C HIS A 77 16.31 21.63 32.41
N ILE A 78 16.09 21.01 33.57
CA ILE A 78 15.48 19.68 33.71
C ILE A 78 14.02 19.61 33.24
N ASP A 79 13.27 20.71 33.36
CA ASP A 79 11.90 20.83 32.85
C ASP A 79 11.85 20.86 31.32
N ARG A 80 13.01 20.94 30.66
CA ARG A 80 13.22 20.87 29.21
C ARG A 80 13.93 19.59 28.80
N HIS A 81 13.85 18.54 29.61
CA HIS A 81 14.50 17.27 29.26
C HIS A 81 13.75 16.50 28.17
N VAL A 82 12.48 16.20 28.42
CA VAL A 82 11.59 15.47 27.50
C VAL A 82 10.16 15.98 27.62
N MET A 83 9.48 16.11 26.48
CA MET A 83 8.05 16.36 26.40
C MET A 83 7.36 15.13 25.82
N LEU A 84 6.42 14.56 26.56
CA LEU A 84 5.62 13.43 26.10
C LEU A 84 4.29 13.91 25.49
N ASP A 85 3.76 13.12 24.57
CA ASP A 85 2.42 13.31 24.01
C ASP A 85 1.34 12.66 24.90
N LYS A 86 0.11 12.60 24.39
CA LYS A 86 -1.06 12.04 25.11
C LYS A 86 -0.96 10.52 25.35
N ASP A 87 -0.09 9.85 24.62
CA ASP A 87 0.10 8.39 24.64
C ASP A 87 1.42 8.02 25.36
N ASP A 88 1.96 8.96 26.16
CA ASP A 88 3.23 8.85 26.89
C ASP A 88 4.46 8.57 25.99
N LYS A 89 4.41 8.96 24.70
CA LYS A 89 5.53 8.86 23.74
C LYS A 89 6.23 10.20 23.55
N VAL A 90 7.48 10.20 23.09
CA VAL A 90 8.25 11.44 22.85
C VAL A 90 7.57 12.28 21.75
N ASP A 91 7.12 13.50 22.06
CA ASP A 91 6.42 14.37 21.10
C ASP A 91 7.39 14.94 20.06
N VAL A 92 7.45 14.29 18.90
CA VAL A 92 8.25 14.70 17.73
C VAL A 92 7.42 15.43 16.66
N VAL A 93 6.17 15.79 16.99
CA VAL A 93 5.25 16.47 16.06
C VAL A 93 5.22 17.97 16.35
N LYS A 94 5.14 18.36 17.62
CA LYS A 94 5.13 19.79 17.99
C LYS A 94 6.50 20.40 17.80
N LYS A 95 6.62 21.39 16.90
CA LYS A 95 7.88 22.14 16.68
C LYS A 95 8.46 22.72 17.97
N THR A 96 7.61 23.16 18.90
CA THR A 96 8.04 23.65 20.22
C THR A 96 8.67 22.54 21.06
N ALA A 97 8.11 21.33 21.04
CA ALA A 97 8.68 20.18 21.75
C ALA A 97 10.06 19.82 21.19
N ILE A 98 10.16 19.68 19.87
CA ILE A 98 11.41 19.35 19.14
C ILE A 98 12.50 20.40 19.41
N LYS A 99 12.12 21.68 19.50
CA LYS A 99 13.05 22.79 19.71
C LYS A 99 13.48 22.93 21.17
N ASP A 100 12.50 22.91 22.08
CA ASP A 100 12.71 23.35 23.45
C ASP A 100 13.16 22.21 24.38
N TYR A 101 13.05 20.94 23.97
CA TYR A 101 13.39 19.77 24.79
C TYR A 101 14.54 18.94 24.22
N ALA A 102 15.43 18.45 25.10
CA ALA A 102 16.65 17.74 24.74
C ALA A 102 16.37 16.43 24.00
N VAL A 103 15.61 15.53 24.64
CA VAL A 103 15.27 14.20 24.09
C VAL A 103 14.51 14.34 22.77
N ASN A 104 13.49 15.21 22.72
CA ASN A 104 12.66 15.42 21.53
C ASN A 104 13.51 15.88 20.34
N GLY A 105 14.47 16.77 20.56
CA GLY A 105 15.41 17.20 19.53
C GLY A 105 16.28 16.05 19.01
N ALA A 106 16.89 15.27 19.91
CA ALA A 106 17.77 14.16 19.53
C ALA A 106 17.01 13.04 18.79
N VAL A 107 15.80 12.71 19.24
CA VAL A 107 14.94 11.71 18.58
C VAL A 107 14.53 12.17 17.19
N PHE A 108 14.10 13.43 17.04
CA PHE A 108 13.70 13.98 15.75
C PHE A 108 14.79 13.85 14.69
N TYR A 109 16.03 14.18 15.03
CA TYR A 109 17.16 13.99 14.11
C TYR A 109 17.48 12.53 13.82
N SER A 110 17.30 11.65 14.80
CA SER A 110 17.53 10.22 14.62
C SER A 110 16.52 9.61 13.65
N GLN A 111 15.24 9.99 13.79
CA GLN A 111 14.18 9.59 12.88
C GLN A 111 14.44 10.10 11.46
N ALA A 112 14.86 11.36 11.30
CA ALA A 112 15.21 11.93 10.00
C ALA A 112 16.29 11.11 9.27
N ILE A 113 17.32 10.64 9.98
CA ILE A 113 18.35 9.79 9.36
C ILE A 113 17.77 8.43 8.97
N ILE A 114 17.04 7.75 9.86
CA ILE A 114 16.47 6.42 9.53
C ILE A 114 15.48 6.50 8.35
N ASP A 115 14.69 7.57 8.28
CA ASP A 115 13.68 7.81 7.25
C ASP A 115 14.29 8.19 5.88
N HIS A 116 15.51 8.74 5.85
CA HIS A 116 16.10 9.31 4.63
C HIS A 116 17.44 8.69 4.21
N THR A 117 17.96 7.70 4.92
CA THR A 117 19.23 7.03 4.62
C THR A 117 19.06 5.53 4.51
N ARG A 118 19.91 4.85 3.73
CA ARG A 118 19.84 3.38 3.60
C ARG A 118 20.85 2.68 4.52
N ASN A 119 21.96 3.35 4.84
CA ASN A 119 23.08 2.74 5.54
C ASN A 119 22.97 2.76 7.07
N TYR A 120 21.96 3.42 7.63
CA TYR A 120 21.72 3.51 9.07
C TYR A 120 20.39 2.87 9.44
N ASP A 121 20.45 1.65 9.96
CA ASP A 121 19.26 0.91 10.44
C ASP A 121 18.97 1.16 11.92
N GLU A 122 19.95 1.68 12.66
CA GLU A 122 19.91 1.85 14.10
C GLU A 122 20.69 3.10 14.55
N ILE A 123 20.10 3.90 15.43
CA ILE A 123 20.63 5.18 15.90
C ILE A 123 20.32 5.33 17.39
N ILE A 124 21.27 5.93 18.12
CA ILE A 124 21.10 6.28 19.53
C ILE A 124 20.83 7.78 19.64
N ALA A 125 19.70 8.14 20.24
CA ALA A 125 19.39 9.53 20.59
C ALA A 125 19.67 9.76 22.08
N ILE A 126 20.39 10.82 22.41
CA ILE A 126 20.71 11.18 23.79
C ILE A 126 20.24 12.60 24.06
N GLY A 127 19.33 12.73 25.02
CA GLY A 127 18.97 14.02 25.61
C GLY A 127 19.77 14.21 26.89
N ILE A 128 20.41 15.37 27.03
CA ILE A 128 21.09 15.79 28.25
C ILE A 128 20.49 17.12 28.70
N SER A 129 20.06 17.18 29.95
CA SER A 129 19.64 18.43 30.57
C SER A 129 20.37 18.68 31.88
N ASP A 130 20.16 19.88 32.42
CA ASP A 130 20.64 20.27 33.74
C ASP A 130 20.38 19.19 34.81
N GLY A 131 21.34 19.04 35.71
CA GLY A 131 21.10 18.41 36.97
C GLY A 131 21.96 18.97 38.09
N ILE A 132 21.71 18.48 39.31
CA ILE A 132 22.07 19.15 40.55
C ILE A 132 23.58 19.42 40.63
N ILE A 133 23.97 20.68 40.83
CA ILE A 133 25.35 21.03 41.20
C ILE A 133 25.56 20.64 42.67
N HIS A 134 26.12 19.46 42.92
CA HIS A 134 26.44 19.00 44.27
C HIS A 134 27.96 19.12 44.51
N LYS A 135 28.36 19.90 45.52
CA LYS A 135 29.79 20.13 45.88
C LYS A 135 30.69 20.60 44.72
N GLY A 136 30.13 21.35 43.77
CA GLY A 136 30.88 21.90 42.63
C GLY A 136 31.04 20.97 41.42
N SER A 137 30.45 19.76 41.46
CA SER A 137 30.36 18.87 40.30
C SER A 137 28.96 18.93 39.70
N LEU A 138 28.88 19.08 38.37
CA LEU A 138 27.64 18.98 37.61
C LEU A 138 27.19 17.51 37.57
N SER A 139 25.92 17.25 37.86
CA SER A 139 25.31 15.90 37.78
C SER A 139 24.12 15.96 36.82
N PRO A 140 24.34 15.96 35.50
CA PRO A 140 23.28 16.17 34.52
C PRO A 140 22.28 15.01 34.47
N HIS A 141 21.09 15.29 33.95
CA HIS A 141 20.11 14.26 33.68
C HIS A 141 20.26 13.77 32.24
N ILE A 142 20.45 12.47 32.07
CA ILE A 142 20.82 11.85 30.78
C ILE A 142 19.83 10.72 30.48
N SER A 143 19.19 10.79 29.32
CA SER A 143 18.37 9.70 28.81
C SER A 143 18.84 9.27 27.44
N ALA A 144 18.91 7.95 27.23
CA ALA A 144 19.25 7.37 25.94
C ALA A 144 18.04 6.61 25.36
N TYR A 145 17.75 6.89 24.10
CA TYR A 145 16.74 6.22 23.32
C TYR A 145 17.39 5.47 22.16
N TYR A 146 16.83 4.30 21.85
CA TYR A 146 17.18 3.47 20.71
C TYR A 146 16.12 3.64 19.64
N ILE A 147 16.55 4.03 18.43
CA ILE A 147 15.68 4.17 17.28
C ILE A 147 16.19 3.18 16.24
N SER A 148 15.32 2.30 15.76
CA SER A 148 15.67 1.34 14.73
C SER A 148 14.59 1.20 13.67
N ARG A 149 15.00 0.79 12.47
CA ARG A 149 14.11 0.49 11.35
C ARG A 149 13.13 -0.64 11.69
N ASP A 150 13.59 -1.64 12.45
CA ASP A 150 12.77 -2.78 12.90
C ASP A 150 11.66 -2.35 13.87
N ASN A 151 11.89 -1.29 14.64
CA ASN A 151 10.88 -0.65 15.48
C ASN A 151 10.18 0.52 14.78
N TYR A 152 10.13 0.54 13.45
CA TYR A 152 9.46 1.59 12.65
C TYR A 152 9.93 3.02 12.94
N ALA A 153 11.19 3.18 13.35
CA ALA A 153 11.77 4.42 13.83
C ALA A 153 11.07 5.03 15.07
N GLU A 154 10.32 4.22 15.83
CA GLU A 154 9.72 4.66 17.09
C GLU A 154 10.77 4.63 18.22
N PRO A 155 10.90 5.72 19.00
CA PRO A 155 11.92 5.83 20.03
C PRO A 155 11.66 4.89 21.20
N GLN A 156 12.62 4.00 21.47
CA GLN A 156 12.58 3.08 22.61
C GLN A 156 13.48 3.60 23.74
N LEU A 157 12.92 3.86 24.92
CA LEU A 157 13.71 4.31 26.08
C LEU A 157 14.61 3.16 26.56
N VAL A 158 15.94 3.34 26.50
CA VAL A 158 16.90 2.36 27.02
C VAL A 158 17.10 2.53 28.51
N ASN A 159 17.28 3.78 28.94
CA ASN A 159 17.33 4.20 30.34
C ASN A 159 17.23 5.73 30.41
N ASP A 160 16.58 6.24 31.45
CA ASP A 160 16.37 7.67 31.69
C ASP A 160 17.32 8.27 32.73
N LYS A 161 18.17 7.44 33.37
CA LYS A 161 19.03 7.83 34.49
C LYS A 161 20.45 7.31 34.35
N TYR A 162 21.18 7.80 33.34
CA TYR A 162 22.63 7.62 33.32
C TYR A 162 23.33 8.67 34.19
N GLU A 163 24.37 8.27 34.90
CA GLU A 163 25.20 9.18 35.72
C GLU A 163 26.20 9.96 34.85
N ASP A 164 26.72 9.30 33.81
CA ASP A 164 27.69 9.86 32.88
C ASP A 164 27.56 9.21 31.48
N LEU A 165 28.43 9.57 30.54
CA LEU A 165 28.43 9.01 29.19
C LEU A 165 29.30 7.74 29.04
N SER A 166 29.79 7.14 30.14
CA SER A 166 30.68 5.98 30.11
C SER A 166 30.05 4.73 29.48
N PHE A 167 28.71 4.66 29.42
CA PHE A 167 27.99 3.61 28.68
C PHE A 167 28.24 3.68 27.16
N LEU A 168 28.77 4.79 26.65
CA LEU A 168 29.19 4.95 25.26
C LEU A 168 30.64 4.56 25.02
N SER A 169 31.43 4.30 26.06
CA SER A 169 32.85 3.90 25.94
C SER A 169 33.01 2.60 25.16
N GLU A 170 34.20 2.36 24.61
CA GLU A 170 34.49 1.17 23.80
C GLU A 170 34.22 -0.14 24.57
N GLU A 171 34.47 -0.13 25.89
CA GLU A 171 34.27 -1.28 26.78
C GLU A 171 32.79 -1.57 27.08
N ASN A 172 31.95 -0.53 27.18
CA ASN A 172 30.55 -0.67 27.63
C ASN A 172 29.53 -0.65 26.49
N PHE A 173 29.90 -0.12 25.32
CA PHE A 173 28.94 0.14 24.25
C PHE A 173 28.27 -1.12 23.69
N GLU A 174 28.99 -2.25 23.62
CA GLU A 174 28.42 -3.50 23.13
C GLU A 174 27.32 -4.04 24.06
N ALA A 175 27.54 -3.97 25.39
CA ALA A 175 26.54 -4.34 26.38
C ALA A 175 25.32 -3.41 26.36
N PHE A 176 25.55 -2.10 26.21
CA PHE A 176 24.50 -1.11 26.03
C PHE A 176 23.67 -1.40 24.76
N LEU A 177 24.33 -1.65 23.62
CA LEU A 177 23.67 -1.89 22.35
C LEU A 177 22.88 -3.21 22.35
N LYS A 178 23.40 -4.24 23.03
CA LYS A 178 22.65 -5.49 23.25
C LYS A 178 21.34 -5.23 23.98
N LYS A 179 21.39 -4.51 25.11
CA LYS A 179 20.19 -4.11 25.87
C LYS A 179 19.22 -3.30 25.02
N ALA A 180 19.73 -2.37 24.20
CA ALA A 180 18.92 -1.54 23.33
C ALA A 180 18.19 -2.37 22.26
N ARG A 181 18.86 -3.35 21.64
CA ARG A 181 18.28 -4.24 20.62
C ARG A 181 17.25 -5.24 21.15
N GLU A 182 17.26 -5.53 22.45
CA GLU A 182 16.22 -6.33 23.10
C GLU A 182 14.89 -5.57 23.25
N LEU A 183 14.88 -4.25 23.04
CA LEU A 183 13.66 -3.44 23.07
C LEU A 183 12.89 -3.60 21.75
N THR A 184 11.84 -4.40 21.79
CA THR A 184 10.91 -4.60 20.67
C THR A 184 9.55 -4.06 21.00
N LEU A 185 8.89 -3.44 20.02
CA LEU A 185 7.48 -3.06 20.12
C LEU A 185 6.60 -4.30 20.37
N SER A 186 5.64 -4.19 21.29
CA SER A 186 4.59 -5.19 21.47
C SER A 186 3.66 -5.25 20.26
N ASP A 187 2.94 -6.36 20.06
CA ASP A 187 2.02 -6.52 18.91
C ASP A 187 0.96 -5.41 18.85
N SER A 188 0.41 -5.02 20.02
CA SER A 188 -0.56 -3.93 20.10
C SER A 188 0.05 -2.57 19.75
N GLU A 189 1.31 -2.31 20.11
CA GLU A 189 2.00 -1.08 19.70
C GLU A 189 2.26 -1.07 18.20
N ARG A 190 2.68 -2.20 17.63
CA ARG A 190 2.88 -2.34 16.17
C ARG A 190 1.60 -2.08 15.40
N GLU A 191 0.48 -2.64 15.87
CA GLU A 191 -0.85 -2.42 15.29
C GLU A 191 -1.27 -0.95 15.38
N ALA A 192 -1.12 -0.30 16.54
CA ALA A 192 -1.44 1.12 16.69
C ALA A 192 -0.58 2.04 15.81
N ILE A 193 0.71 1.72 15.63
CA ILE A 193 1.61 2.45 14.71
C ILE A 193 1.14 2.26 13.26
N HIS A 194 0.77 1.04 12.89
CA HIS A 194 0.26 0.72 11.56
C HIS A 194 -1.03 1.48 11.26
N GLU A 195 -2.00 1.46 12.17
CA GLU A 195 -3.26 2.20 12.04
C GLU A 195 -3.04 3.71 11.88
N ARG A 196 -2.16 4.29 12.72
CA ARG A 196 -1.80 5.72 12.63
C ARG A 196 -1.14 6.04 11.30
N TYR A 197 -0.25 5.18 10.83
CA TYR A 197 0.43 5.33 9.55
C TYR A 197 -0.56 5.28 8.39
N GLU A 198 -1.48 4.31 8.38
CA GLU A 198 -2.55 4.21 7.38
C GLU A 198 -3.47 5.44 7.37
N ALA A 199 -3.85 5.94 8.55
CA ALA A 199 -4.69 7.12 8.68
C ALA A 199 -4.00 8.36 8.09
N ASN A 200 -2.73 8.58 8.43
CA ASN A 200 -1.94 9.69 7.88
C ASN A 200 -1.78 9.60 6.36
N LEU A 201 -1.51 8.41 5.83
CA LEU A 201 -1.41 8.19 4.39
C LEU A 201 -2.74 8.50 3.69
N SER A 202 -3.86 8.07 4.28
CA SER A 202 -5.19 8.34 3.76
C SER A 202 -5.48 9.85 3.72
N ASP A 203 -5.06 10.59 4.74
CA ASP A 203 -5.22 12.05 4.78
C ASP A 203 -4.37 12.74 3.70
N VAL A 204 -3.10 12.34 3.52
CA VAL A 204 -2.22 12.88 2.46
C VAL A 204 -2.81 12.63 1.08
N LEU A 205 -3.24 11.40 0.78
CA LEU A 205 -3.81 11.06 -0.52
C LEU A 205 -5.14 11.79 -0.77
N LYS A 206 -5.93 12.03 0.28
CA LYS A 206 -7.15 12.83 0.20
C LYS A 206 -6.83 14.30 -0.09
N ASN A 207 -5.86 14.90 0.60
CA ASN A 207 -5.42 16.28 0.37
C ASN A 207 -4.87 16.46 -1.05
N LEU A 208 -4.11 15.47 -1.55
CA LEU A 208 -3.64 15.46 -2.93
C LEU A 208 -4.80 15.43 -3.94
N ASN A 209 -5.84 14.64 -3.70
CA ASN A 209 -7.02 14.61 -4.57
C ASN A 209 -7.80 15.93 -4.56
N GLU A 210 -7.96 16.54 -3.39
CA GLU A 210 -8.56 17.87 -3.24
C GLU A 210 -7.74 18.91 -4.01
N LYS A 211 -6.40 18.87 -3.90
CA LYS A 211 -5.51 19.76 -4.65
C LYS A 211 -5.63 19.59 -6.16
N LEU A 212 -5.67 18.35 -6.66
CA LEU A 212 -5.89 18.07 -8.08
C LEU A 212 -7.21 18.66 -8.58
N HIS A 213 -8.25 18.64 -7.74
CA HIS A 213 -9.53 19.27 -8.06
C HIS A 213 -9.43 20.81 -8.05
N GLU A 214 -8.79 21.41 -7.05
CA GLU A 214 -8.57 22.88 -7.00
C GLU A 214 -7.80 23.39 -8.22
N LEU A 215 -6.83 22.62 -8.70
CA LEU A 215 -6.02 22.95 -9.88
C LEU A 215 -6.73 22.67 -11.22
N ASN A 216 -8.01 22.26 -11.18
CA ASN A 216 -8.83 21.89 -12.34
C ASN A 216 -8.21 20.78 -13.18
N ILE A 217 -7.58 19.77 -12.55
CA ILE A 217 -7.06 18.59 -13.24
C ILE A 217 -8.20 17.60 -13.49
N ASP A 218 -8.42 17.29 -14.77
CA ASP A 218 -9.43 16.32 -15.20
C ASP A 218 -9.18 14.95 -14.57
N VAL A 219 -10.25 14.30 -14.13
CA VAL A 219 -10.21 13.02 -13.41
C VAL A 219 -9.52 11.91 -14.22
N ASN A 220 -9.66 11.91 -15.55
CA ASN A 220 -9.03 10.92 -16.43
C ASN A 220 -7.51 11.12 -16.55
N VAL A 221 -7.01 12.31 -16.22
CA VAL A 221 -5.59 12.67 -16.28
C VAL A 221 -4.87 12.37 -14.95
N ARG A 222 -5.58 12.40 -13.82
CA ARG A 222 -5.00 12.30 -12.46
C ARG A 222 -4.15 11.07 -12.24
N VAL A 223 -4.62 9.90 -12.70
CA VAL A 223 -3.87 8.64 -12.53
C VAL A 223 -2.54 8.68 -13.28
N ASN A 224 -2.55 9.14 -14.52
CA ASN A 224 -1.35 9.23 -15.34
C ASN A 224 -0.36 10.25 -14.77
N MET A 225 -0.88 11.40 -14.34
CA MET A 225 -0.08 12.45 -13.73
C MET A 225 0.60 11.96 -12.45
N LEU A 226 -0.17 11.36 -11.53
CA LEU A 226 0.40 10.84 -10.28
C LEU A 226 1.37 9.69 -10.53
N SER A 227 1.04 8.78 -11.46
CA SER A 227 1.93 7.66 -11.82
C SER A 227 3.27 8.17 -12.37
N GLY A 228 3.23 9.12 -13.30
CA GLY A 228 4.44 9.70 -13.89
C GLY A 228 5.27 10.49 -12.87
N MET A 229 4.63 11.24 -11.98
CA MET A 229 5.32 11.96 -10.90
C MET A 229 5.96 11.03 -9.88
N ILE A 230 5.32 9.91 -9.54
CA ILE A 230 5.95 8.90 -8.69
C ILE A 230 7.14 8.27 -9.42
N MET A 231 7.02 7.91 -10.70
CA MET A 231 8.16 7.37 -11.47
C MET A 231 9.34 8.36 -11.52
N ALA A 232 9.07 9.64 -11.80
CA ALA A 232 10.10 10.68 -11.87
C ALA A 232 10.82 10.93 -10.53
N SER A 233 10.18 10.60 -9.41
CA SER A 233 10.71 10.84 -8.06
C SER A 233 11.31 9.60 -7.39
N MET A 234 11.17 8.42 -8.00
CA MET A 234 11.71 7.18 -7.45
C MET A 234 13.21 7.07 -7.72
N PRO A 235 14.01 6.67 -6.70
CA PRO A 235 15.43 6.41 -6.90
C PRO A 235 15.65 5.20 -7.80
N ASN A 236 16.58 5.34 -8.74
CA ASN A 236 17.12 4.23 -9.51
C ASN A 236 17.77 3.21 -8.56
N ASP A 237 17.65 1.92 -8.88
CA ASP A 237 18.06 0.78 -8.04
C ASP A 237 19.59 0.54 -8.03
N GLY A 238 20.36 1.62 -7.92
CA GLY A 238 21.77 1.57 -7.49
C GLY A 238 22.78 1.25 -8.57
N THR A 239 22.42 1.34 -9.86
CA THR A 239 23.32 0.97 -10.97
C THR A 239 23.77 2.14 -11.87
N ASN A 240 23.22 3.34 -11.72
CA ASN A 240 23.61 4.52 -12.51
C ASN A 240 23.57 5.83 -11.69
N ASP A 241 24.50 6.75 -11.98
CA ASP A 241 24.71 8.09 -11.39
C ASP A 241 23.56 9.11 -11.60
N PHE A 242 22.31 8.67 -11.71
CA PHE A 242 21.16 9.57 -11.94
C PHE A 242 20.40 9.81 -10.64
N GLU A 243 20.36 11.08 -10.20
CA GLU A 243 19.56 11.54 -9.07
C GLU A 243 18.08 11.71 -9.48
N PRO A 244 17.11 11.36 -8.60
CA PRO A 244 15.70 11.68 -8.82
C PRO A 244 15.49 13.18 -9.07
N LEU A 245 14.53 13.52 -9.94
CA LEU A 245 14.25 14.92 -10.26
C LEU A 245 13.82 15.68 -8.99
N ALA A 246 14.54 16.73 -8.62
CA ALA A 246 14.16 17.57 -7.48
C ALA A 246 13.05 18.57 -7.88
N TYR A 247 12.09 18.83 -6.99
CA TYR A 247 10.97 19.72 -7.33
C TYR A 247 11.41 21.18 -7.50
N GLU A 248 12.54 21.58 -6.93
CA GLU A 248 13.16 22.89 -7.11
C GLU A 248 13.64 23.13 -8.55
N GLU A 249 13.88 22.06 -9.30
CA GLU A 249 14.26 22.14 -10.71
C GLU A 249 13.09 22.51 -11.61
N LEU A 250 11.85 22.36 -11.15
CA LEU A 250 10.66 22.78 -11.88
C LEU A 250 10.51 24.31 -11.76
N ARG A 251 10.53 24.98 -12.92
CA ARG A 251 10.56 26.46 -13.05
C ARG A 251 9.47 27.00 -13.97
N GLY A 252 8.57 26.14 -14.45
CA GLY A 252 7.50 26.48 -15.37
C GLY A 252 7.94 26.45 -16.84
N LEU A 253 7.27 27.24 -17.68
CA LEU A 253 7.63 27.41 -19.09
C LEU A 253 8.93 28.23 -19.22
N ASN A 254 9.85 27.76 -20.06
CA ASN A 254 11.02 28.54 -20.46
C ASN A 254 10.87 28.97 -21.94
N PRO A 255 10.64 30.25 -22.23
CA PRO A 255 10.46 30.74 -23.61
C PRO A 255 11.69 30.55 -24.51
N SER A 256 12.85 30.25 -23.94
CA SER A 256 14.14 30.16 -24.65
C SER A 256 14.66 28.72 -24.80
N SER A 257 13.92 27.69 -24.37
CA SER A 257 14.31 26.28 -24.51
C SER A 257 13.12 25.34 -24.41
N ASP A 258 13.18 24.15 -25.05
CA ASP A 258 12.18 23.07 -24.94
C ASP A 258 12.03 22.44 -23.53
N ARG A 259 12.65 23.02 -22.49
CA ARG A 259 12.71 22.49 -21.13
C ARG A 259 11.59 23.03 -20.24
N SER A 260 10.33 22.75 -20.61
CA SER A 260 9.19 22.93 -19.70
C SER A 260 9.27 21.99 -18.50
N ASP A 261 8.51 22.25 -17.44
CA ASP A 261 8.36 21.32 -16.32
C ASP A 261 7.93 19.92 -16.79
N GLY A 262 6.98 19.88 -17.73
CA GLY A 262 6.55 18.64 -18.36
C GLY A 262 7.67 17.86 -19.04
N ALA A 263 8.54 18.55 -19.78
CA ALA A 263 9.67 17.93 -20.47
C ALA A 263 10.66 17.30 -19.47
N LYS A 264 10.96 17.97 -18.36
CA LYS A 264 11.83 17.43 -17.31
C LYS A 264 11.26 16.20 -16.63
N ILE A 265 9.96 16.21 -16.34
CA ILE A 265 9.28 15.06 -15.76
C ILE A 265 9.32 13.87 -16.74
N LEU A 266 9.08 14.10 -18.04
CA LEU A 266 9.16 13.05 -19.06
C LEU A 266 10.57 12.47 -19.21
N GLU A 267 11.60 13.32 -19.12
CA GLU A 267 13.01 12.88 -19.13
C GLU A 267 13.29 11.95 -17.93
N ALA A 268 12.90 12.36 -16.72
CA ALA A 268 13.05 11.55 -15.52
C ALA A 268 12.28 10.22 -15.57
N ILE A 269 11.07 10.22 -16.13
CA ILE A 269 10.28 8.99 -16.34
C ILE A 269 11.00 8.05 -17.32
N SER A 270 11.52 8.59 -18.44
CA SER A 270 12.25 7.81 -19.44
C SER A 270 13.47 7.12 -18.82
N ASP A 271 14.21 7.84 -17.98
CA ASP A 271 15.37 7.30 -17.26
C ASP A 271 14.99 6.22 -16.24
N PHE A 272 13.89 6.43 -15.51
CA PHE A 272 13.33 5.43 -14.60
C PHE A 272 12.95 4.12 -15.34
N LEU A 273 12.21 4.24 -16.44
CA LEU A 273 11.74 3.09 -17.23
C LEU A 273 12.91 2.30 -17.85
N ARG A 274 13.95 3.01 -18.31
CA ARG A 274 15.19 2.40 -18.84
C ARG A 274 15.92 1.62 -17.75
N THR A 275 16.04 2.20 -16.56
CA THR A 275 16.73 1.57 -15.43
C THR A 275 16.02 0.30 -14.96
N LYS A 276 14.68 0.32 -14.94
CA LYS A 276 13.85 -0.85 -14.62
C LYS A 276 13.84 -1.94 -15.67
N GLN A 277 14.56 -1.78 -16.79
CA GLN A 277 14.62 -2.74 -17.89
C GLN A 277 13.23 -3.15 -18.41
N ILE A 278 12.25 -2.23 -18.30
CA ILE A 278 10.91 -2.43 -18.84
C ILE A 278 11.03 -2.71 -20.34
N PRO A 279 10.24 -3.62 -20.93
CA PRO A 279 10.34 -3.89 -22.36
C PRO A 279 10.26 -2.64 -23.25
N PRO A 280 11.13 -2.45 -24.26
CA PRO A 280 11.21 -1.21 -25.04
C PRO A 280 9.87 -0.76 -25.64
N ARG A 281 9.09 -1.69 -26.20
CA ARG A 281 7.76 -1.40 -26.74
C ARG A 281 6.79 -0.90 -25.66
N LYS A 282 6.89 -1.41 -24.44
CA LYS A 282 6.07 -1.00 -23.30
C LYS A 282 6.52 0.37 -22.78
N GLN A 283 7.83 0.64 -22.77
CA GLN A 283 8.35 1.99 -22.49
C GLN A 283 7.77 3.01 -23.45
N GLU A 284 7.79 2.73 -24.76
CA GLU A 284 7.22 3.62 -25.78
C GLU A 284 5.72 3.89 -25.56
N GLN A 285 4.94 2.85 -25.23
CA GLN A 285 3.50 2.98 -24.92
C GLN A 285 3.25 3.84 -23.67
N ILE A 286 4.02 3.62 -22.60
CA ILE A 286 3.96 4.41 -21.37
C ILE A 286 4.31 5.87 -21.69
N MET A 287 5.45 6.10 -22.34
CA MET A 287 5.92 7.43 -22.68
C MET A 287 4.92 8.19 -23.53
N ARG A 288 4.36 7.57 -24.58
CA ARG A 288 3.32 8.22 -25.40
C ARG A 288 2.13 8.70 -24.57
N ARG A 289 1.61 7.84 -23.68
CA ARG A 289 0.44 8.15 -22.85
C ARG A 289 0.74 9.24 -21.81
N LEU A 290 1.95 9.27 -21.26
CA LEU A 290 2.35 10.27 -20.29
C LEU A 290 2.70 11.60 -20.96
N THR A 291 3.25 11.58 -22.18
CA THR A 291 3.51 12.79 -22.97
C THR A 291 2.23 13.57 -23.22
N ASP A 292 1.12 12.90 -23.56
CA ASP A 292 -0.19 13.56 -23.75
C ASP A 292 -0.62 14.38 -22.52
N VAL A 293 -0.20 13.96 -21.31
CA VAL A 293 -0.49 14.65 -20.05
C VAL A 293 0.51 15.77 -19.79
N PHE A 294 1.81 15.44 -19.77
CA PHE A 294 2.86 16.36 -19.32
C PHE A 294 3.20 17.44 -20.36
N SER A 295 2.86 17.25 -21.64
CA SER A 295 3.01 18.27 -22.67
C SER A 295 1.88 19.33 -22.69
N THR A 296 0.88 19.21 -21.81
CA THR A 296 -0.17 20.22 -21.69
C THR A 296 0.42 21.54 -21.14
N GLU A 297 0.47 22.57 -21.99
CA GLU A 297 1.14 23.85 -21.69
C GLU A 297 0.61 24.52 -20.43
N SER A 298 -0.71 24.51 -20.24
CA SER A 298 -1.37 25.09 -19.05
C SER A 298 -1.02 24.39 -17.74
N PHE A 299 -0.40 23.21 -17.77
CA PHE A 299 0.11 22.58 -16.54
C PHE A 299 1.51 23.10 -16.16
N SER A 300 2.29 23.54 -17.15
CA SER A 300 3.63 24.10 -16.96
C SER A 300 3.61 25.64 -16.82
N ASP A 301 2.51 26.32 -17.17
CA ASP A 301 2.41 27.77 -17.07
C ASP A 301 2.19 28.25 -15.61
N PRO A 302 3.14 29.01 -15.01
CA PRO A 302 2.97 29.57 -13.67
C PRO A 302 1.89 30.65 -13.56
N ASN A 303 1.42 31.20 -14.69
CA ASN A 303 0.39 32.24 -14.72
C ASN A 303 -1.03 31.69 -15.01
N SER A 304 -1.17 30.38 -15.18
CA SER A 304 -2.44 29.75 -15.49
C SER A 304 -3.29 29.53 -14.22
N ASP A 305 -4.25 30.43 -13.97
CA ASP A 305 -5.26 30.37 -12.88
C ASP A 305 -4.75 30.08 -11.45
N ASN A 306 -3.44 30.07 -11.21
CA ASN A 306 -2.83 29.68 -9.95
C ASN A 306 -2.45 30.92 -9.14
N GLN A 307 -2.86 31.01 -7.87
CA GLN A 307 -2.66 32.20 -7.04
C GLN A 307 -1.20 32.38 -6.54
N GLU A 308 -0.28 31.46 -6.84
CA GLU A 308 1.06 31.40 -6.22
C GLU A 308 2.26 31.59 -7.17
N GLY A 309 2.05 31.81 -8.47
CA GLY A 309 3.16 31.99 -9.44
C GLY A 309 4.03 30.73 -9.65
N GLU A 310 3.58 29.58 -9.18
CA GLU A 310 4.14 28.25 -9.48
C GLU A 310 3.26 27.51 -10.50
N SER A 311 3.89 26.69 -11.35
CA SER A 311 3.17 25.81 -12.29
C SER A 311 2.39 24.73 -11.54
N LYS A 312 1.29 24.25 -12.13
CA LYS A 312 0.49 23.17 -11.56
C LYS A 312 1.32 21.90 -11.35
N LEU A 313 2.18 21.57 -12.33
CA LEU A 313 3.09 20.42 -12.23
C LEU A 313 4.02 20.53 -11.03
N LYS A 314 4.63 21.70 -10.81
CA LYS A 314 5.51 21.91 -9.66
C LYS A 314 4.78 21.74 -8.33
N THR A 315 3.60 22.36 -8.19
CA THR A 315 2.81 22.27 -6.95
C THR A 315 2.49 20.81 -6.60
N ILE A 316 2.01 20.04 -7.58
CA ILE A 316 1.63 18.63 -7.35
C ILE A 316 2.88 17.77 -7.11
N TYR A 317 3.94 17.96 -7.90
CA TYR A 317 5.18 17.20 -7.76
C TYR A 317 5.86 17.43 -6.40
N ARG A 318 5.83 18.68 -5.90
CA ARG A 318 6.27 18.99 -4.53
C ARG A 318 5.49 18.17 -3.51
N MET A 319 4.16 18.16 -3.56
CA MET A 319 3.34 17.36 -2.63
C MET A 319 3.67 15.86 -2.71
N VAL A 320 3.88 15.32 -3.92
CA VAL A 320 4.31 13.93 -4.09
C VAL A 320 5.63 13.68 -3.37
N ILE A 321 6.62 14.55 -3.54
CA ILE A 321 7.93 14.38 -2.90
C ILE A 321 7.89 14.60 -1.38
N THR A 322 7.23 15.66 -0.91
CA THR A 322 7.32 16.10 0.49
C THR A 322 6.31 15.43 1.40
N GLU A 323 5.15 15.02 0.87
CA GLU A 323 4.06 14.46 1.66
C GLU A 323 3.84 12.98 1.36
N LEU A 324 3.95 12.54 0.10
CA LEU A 324 3.61 11.16 -0.28
C LEU A 324 4.81 10.19 -0.21
N LEU A 325 5.96 10.54 -0.77
CA LEU A 325 7.15 9.66 -0.78
C LEU A 325 7.72 9.30 0.59
N PRO A 326 7.59 10.10 1.67
CA PRO A 326 8.04 9.67 2.99
C PRO A 326 7.38 8.37 3.45
N PHE A 327 6.16 8.09 3.01
CA PHE A 327 5.48 6.81 3.26
C PHE A 327 6.11 5.66 2.45
N TYR A 328 6.64 5.93 1.26
CA TYR A 328 7.36 4.89 0.52
C TYR A 328 8.68 4.47 1.18
N ALA A 329 9.35 5.39 1.91
CA ALA A 329 10.65 5.14 2.54
C ALA A 329 10.57 4.36 3.87
N LYS A 330 9.45 4.46 4.60
CA LYS A 330 9.22 3.72 5.85
C LYS A 330 8.88 2.27 5.54
N GLY A 331 9.23 1.32 6.42
CA GLY A 331 9.10 -0.14 6.23
C GLY A 331 7.71 -0.71 5.89
N PHE A 332 6.69 0.14 5.69
CA PHE A 332 5.30 -0.15 5.33
C PHE A 332 5.02 -0.04 3.81
N ARG A 333 6.00 -0.36 2.96
CA ARG A 333 5.86 -0.24 1.50
C ARG A 333 4.59 -0.90 0.94
N MET A 334 4.21 -2.07 1.46
CA MET A 334 3.05 -2.84 0.95
C MET A 334 1.71 -2.15 1.27
N ASP A 335 1.59 -1.53 2.45
CA ASP A 335 0.39 -0.79 2.84
C ASP A 335 0.26 0.52 2.06
N PHE A 336 1.41 1.17 1.82
CA PHE A 336 1.48 2.35 0.96
C PHE A 336 0.99 2.07 -0.46
N THR A 337 1.58 1.07 -1.11
CA THR A 337 1.25 0.73 -2.49
C THR A 337 -0.20 0.30 -2.61
N GLY A 338 -0.71 -0.48 -1.65
CA GLY A 338 -2.10 -0.88 -1.57
C GLY A 338 -3.11 0.27 -1.51
N LYS A 339 -2.90 1.23 -0.60
CA LYS A 339 -3.79 2.41 -0.47
C LYS A 339 -3.71 3.33 -1.70
N LEU A 340 -2.51 3.49 -2.26
CA LEU A 340 -2.30 4.23 -3.50
C LEU A 340 -3.10 3.60 -4.64
N PHE A 341 -3.04 2.27 -4.79
CA PHE A 341 -3.83 1.53 -5.79
C PHE A 341 -5.34 1.76 -5.64
N ASP A 342 -5.87 1.67 -4.42
CA ASP A 342 -7.29 1.86 -4.15
C ASP A 342 -7.76 3.27 -4.55
N ILE A 343 -6.94 4.28 -4.26
CA ILE A 343 -7.25 5.67 -4.59
C ILE A 343 -7.15 5.94 -6.09
N LEU A 344 -6.11 5.44 -6.76
CA LEU A 344 -5.98 5.54 -8.22
C LEU A 344 -7.18 4.91 -8.93
N ASN A 345 -7.63 3.73 -8.49
CA ASN A 345 -8.81 3.09 -9.06
C ASN A 345 -10.11 3.84 -8.75
N SER A 346 -10.18 4.54 -7.61
CA SER A 346 -11.35 5.36 -7.27
C SER A 346 -11.54 6.56 -8.22
N TRP A 347 -10.45 7.01 -8.87
CA TRP A 347 -10.48 8.09 -9.84
C TRP A 347 -10.83 7.62 -11.25
N VAL A 348 -10.83 6.32 -11.53
CA VAL A 348 -11.15 5.82 -12.87
C VAL A 348 -12.64 5.96 -13.13
N GLN A 349 -13.01 6.80 -14.10
CA GLN A 349 -14.38 6.92 -14.57
C GLN A 349 -14.64 5.92 -15.70
N VAL A 350 -15.61 5.02 -15.48
CA VAL A 350 -16.10 4.12 -16.52
C VAL A 350 -17.33 4.76 -17.16
N PRO A 351 -17.35 4.95 -18.50
CA PRO A 351 -18.53 5.47 -19.21
C PRO A 351 -19.78 4.63 -18.92
N ASP A 352 -20.96 5.27 -18.87
CA ASP A 352 -22.21 4.58 -18.55
C ASP A 352 -22.51 3.38 -19.48
N SER A 353 -22.13 3.49 -20.75
CA SER A 353 -22.26 2.41 -21.75
C SER A 353 -21.33 1.21 -21.50
N GLY A 354 -20.27 1.35 -20.70
CA GLY A 354 -19.30 0.31 -20.39
C GLY A 354 -19.36 -0.25 -18.96
N LYS A 355 -20.31 0.23 -18.14
CA LYS A 355 -20.41 -0.07 -16.70
C LYS A 355 -20.55 -1.56 -16.35
N ASN A 356 -21.19 -2.34 -17.22
CA ASN A 356 -21.33 -3.79 -17.03
C ASN A 356 -20.14 -4.61 -17.56
N ASP A 357 -19.26 -4.00 -18.35
CA ASP A 357 -18.16 -4.66 -19.04
C ASP A 357 -16.77 -4.27 -18.50
N ILE A 358 -16.67 -3.11 -17.85
CA ILE A 358 -15.46 -2.61 -17.19
C ILE A 358 -15.78 -2.44 -15.70
N VAL A 359 -15.70 -3.54 -14.97
CA VAL A 359 -16.01 -3.59 -13.54
C VAL A 359 -14.70 -3.71 -12.75
N LEU A 360 -14.30 -2.62 -12.10
CA LEU A 360 -13.13 -2.65 -11.21
C LEU A 360 -13.48 -3.32 -9.88
N THR A 361 -12.94 -4.52 -9.69
CA THR A 361 -13.09 -5.34 -8.48
C THR A 361 -12.45 -4.66 -7.27
N PRO A 362 -13.19 -4.45 -6.16
CA PRO A 362 -12.60 -3.93 -4.93
C PRO A 362 -11.49 -4.83 -4.38
N ARG A 363 -10.44 -4.22 -3.79
CA ARG A 363 -9.25 -4.92 -3.33
C ARG A 363 -9.52 -6.02 -2.29
N TYR A 364 -10.49 -5.80 -1.39
CA TYR A 364 -10.88 -6.82 -0.41
C TYR A 364 -11.47 -8.08 -1.07
N VAL A 365 -12.12 -7.95 -2.24
CA VAL A 365 -12.62 -9.09 -3.03
C VAL A 365 -11.50 -9.75 -3.83
N THR A 366 -10.63 -8.97 -4.47
CA THR A 366 -9.49 -9.56 -5.21
C THR A 366 -8.56 -10.33 -4.28
N ARG A 367 -8.31 -9.80 -3.08
CA ARG A 367 -7.55 -10.48 -2.02
C ARG A 367 -8.29 -11.70 -1.47
N LEU A 368 -9.61 -11.64 -1.29
CA LEU A 368 -10.42 -12.80 -0.90
C LEU A 368 -10.25 -13.96 -1.91
N MET A 369 -10.45 -13.69 -3.20
CA MET A 369 -10.36 -14.72 -4.23
C MET A 369 -8.95 -15.31 -4.32
N ALA A 370 -7.90 -14.49 -4.26
CA ALA A 370 -6.52 -14.96 -4.24
C ALA A 370 -6.24 -15.88 -3.02
N ARG A 371 -6.81 -15.57 -1.85
CA ARG A 371 -6.70 -16.44 -0.66
C ARG A 371 -7.48 -17.74 -0.83
N LEU A 372 -8.68 -17.68 -1.43
CA LEU A 372 -9.52 -18.86 -1.70
C LEU A 372 -8.86 -19.83 -2.68
N THR A 373 -8.04 -19.33 -3.61
CA THR A 373 -7.26 -20.16 -4.56
C THR A 373 -5.92 -20.64 -4.00
N ASP A 374 -5.64 -20.40 -2.72
CA ASP A 374 -4.40 -20.83 -2.06
C ASP A 374 -3.12 -20.23 -2.66
N VAL A 375 -3.17 -18.96 -3.07
CA VAL A 375 -1.97 -18.22 -3.52
C VAL A 375 -0.94 -18.17 -2.39
N ASN A 376 0.30 -18.50 -2.76
CA ASN A 376 1.50 -18.52 -1.92
C ASN A 376 2.72 -18.10 -2.76
N MET A 377 3.89 -17.97 -2.15
CA MET A 377 5.10 -17.48 -2.82
C MET A 377 5.51 -18.27 -4.08
N ASP A 378 5.07 -19.52 -4.26
CA ASP A 378 5.39 -20.40 -5.39
C ASP A 378 4.25 -20.49 -6.44
N SER A 379 3.20 -19.72 -6.27
CA SER A 379 2.07 -19.67 -7.19
C SER A 379 2.43 -19.01 -8.52
N PHE A 380 1.89 -19.50 -9.63
CA PHE A 380 1.93 -18.85 -10.94
C PHE A 380 0.52 -18.38 -11.26
N VAL A 381 0.30 -17.08 -11.06
CA VAL A 381 -1.02 -16.47 -11.08
C VAL A 381 -1.27 -15.85 -12.44
N TRP A 382 -2.37 -16.27 -13.05
CA TRP A 382 -2.85 -15.72 -14.30
C TRP A 382 -4.19 -15.02 -14.09
N ASP A 383 -4.21 -13.71 -14.34
CA ASP A 383 -5.44 -12.94 -14.51
C ASP A 383 -5.84 -12.89 -15.99
N PHE A 384 -6.92 -13.59 -16.33
CA PHE A 384 -7.38 -13.77 -17.71
C PHE A 384 -8.19 -12.58 -18.23
N ALA A 385 -8.54 -11.62 -17.38
CA ALA A 385 -9.25 -10.39 -17.74
C ALA A 385 -8.78 -9.25 -16.82
N ALA A 386 -7.54 -8.83 -17.02
CA ALA A 386 -6.76 -8.14 -15.99
C ALA A 386 -7.33 -6.78 -15.55
N GLY A 387 -8.08 -6.07 -16.40
CA GLY A 387 -8.61 -4.77 -16.07
C GLY A 387 -7.51 -3.82 -15.61
N SER A 388 -7.59 -3.32 -14.37
CA SER A 388 -6.56 -2.48 -13.74
C SER A 388 -5.48 -3.26 -12.96
N ALA A 389 -5.41 -4.59 -13.13
CA ALA A 389 -4.54 -5.55 -12.46
C ALA A 389 -4.83 -5.82 -10.97
N GLY A 390 -6.06 -5.58 -10.49
CA GLY A 390 -6.40 -5.74 -9.07
C GLY A 390 -6.13 -7.14 -8.48
N PHE A 391 -6.39 -8.21 -9.25
CA PHE A 391 -6.06 -9.57 -8.80
C PHE A 391 -4.56 -9.80 -8.74
N LEU A 392 -3.80 -9.35 -9.75
CA LEU A 392 -2.35 -9.51 -9.78
C LEU A 392 -1.65 -8.75 -8.65
N VAL A 393 -2.09 -7.52 -8.36
CA VAL A 393 -1.62 -6.75 -7.20
C VAL A 393 -1.90 -7.51 -5.91
N SER A 394 -3.14 -7.97 -5.71
CA SER A 394 -3.53 -8.68 -4.47
C SER A 394 -2.80 -10.01 -4.30
N ALA A 395 -2.60 -10.74 -5.39
CA ALA A 395 -1.84 -11.98 -5.40
C ALA A 395 -0.37 -11.71 -5.07
N MET A 396 0.26 -10.74 -5.75
CA MET A 396 1.65 -10.36 -5.49
C MET A 396 1.88 -9.97 -4.03
N ASP A 397 0.97 -9.19 -3.43
CA ASP A 397 1.04 -8.83 -2.01
C ASP A 397 1.08 -10.09 -1.12
N ILE A 398 0.15 -11.04 -1.34
CA ILE A 398 0.10 -12.32 -0.59
C ILE A 398 1.40 -13.11 -0.79
N MET A 399 1.90 -13.19 -2.02
CA MET A 399 3.11 -13.93 -2.36
C MET A 399 4.35 -13.35 -1.68
N ILE A 400 4.47 -12.01 -1.62
CA ILE A 400 5.56 -11.32 -0.94
C ILE A 400 5.46 -11.46 0.58
N GLU A 401 4.25 -11.34 1.14
CA GLU A 401 4.00 -11.60 2.57
C GLU A 401 4.42 -13.02 2.97
N ASP A 402 4.08 -14.02 2.14
CA ASP A 402 4.45 -15.41 2.36
C ASP A 402 5.97 -15.64 2.20
N ALA A 403 6.60 -15.02 1.19
CA ALA A 403 8.07 -15.07 1.04
C ALA A 403 8.78 -14.48 2.27
N LYS A 404 8.33 -13.33 2.79
CA LYS A 404 8.90 -12.73 4.01
C LYS A 404 8.83 -13.67 5.20
N LYS A 405 7.70 -14.35 5.40
CA LYS A 405 7.54 -15.34 6.48
C LYS A 405 8.49 -16.54 6.34
N ASN A 406 8.77 -16.97 5.11
CA ASN A 406 9.61 -18.13 4.84
C ASN A 406 11.13 -17.80 4.81
N PHE A 407 11.50 -16.55 4.52
CA PHE A 407 12.90 -16.11 4.33
C PHE A 407 13.35 -15.00 5.30
N ASP A 408 12.68 -14.82 6.44
CA ASP A 408 12.90 -13.69 7.38
C ASP A 408 14.40 -13.49 7.75
N GLU A 409 15.11 -14.59 8.00
CA GLU A 409 16.56 -14.56 8.36
C GLU A 409 17.51 -14.59 7.14
N ARG A 410 16.98 -14.59 5.92
CA ARG A 410 17.72 -14.81 4.66
C ARG A 410 17.45 -13.69 3.64
N PRO A 411 17.97 -12.47 3.87
CA PRO A 411 17.62 -11.28 3.09
C PRO A 411 17.99 -11.36 1.61
N VAL A 412 19.07 -12.08 1.26
CA VAL A 412 19.49 -12.27 -0.14
C VAL A 412 18.48 -13.16 -0.88
N GLU A 413 18.15 -14.32 -0.30
CA GLU A 413 17.16 -15.25 -0.88
C GLU A 413 15.76 -14.62 -0.94
N LEU A 414 15.38 -13.84 0.09
CA LEU A 414 14.13 -13.08 0.08
C LEU A 414 14.08 -12.10 -1.10
N ARG A 415 15.17 -11.37 -1.36
CA ARG A 415 15.25 -10.42 -2.48
C ARG A 415 15.12 -11.14 -3.82
N GLU A 416 15.87 -12.22 -4.02
CA GLU A 416 15.81 -13.03 -5.24
C GLU A 416 14.43 -13.65 -5.46
N LYS A 417 13.77 -14.12 -4.39
CA LYS A 417 12.41 -14.66 -4.45
C LYS A 417 11.41 -13.58 -4.83
N ILE A 418 11.49 -12.39 -4.24
CA ILE A 418 10.62 -11.26 -4.57
C ILE A 418 10.81 -10.84 -6.04
N GLU A 419 12.06 -10.77 -6.52
CA GLU A 419 12.37 -10.50 -7.93
C GLU A 419 11.75 -11.56 -8.85
N ASN A 420 11.91 -12.85 -8.51
CA ASN A 420 11.31 -13.93 -9.29
C ASN A 420 9.78 -13.88 -9.32
N ILE A 421 9.12 -13.52 -8.20
CA ILE A 421 7.67 -13.35 -8.14
C ILE A 421 7.23 -12.31 -9.18
N LYS A 422 7.91 -11.16 -9.21
CA LYS A 422 7.59 -10.03 -10.07
C LYS A 422 7.85 -10.33 -11.55
N ASP A 423 8.97 -10.97 -11.85
CA ASP A 423 9.39 -11.16 -13.24
C ASP A 423 8.69 -12.34 -13.91
N ASN A 424 8.40 -13.39 -13.15
CA ASN A 424 8.11 -14.71 -13.71
C ASN A 424 6.76 -15.32 -13.30
N GLN A 425 6.18 -14.90 -12.18
CA GLN A 425 5.06 -15.63 -11.57
C GLN A 425 3.69 -14.98 -11.79
N LEU A 426 3.62 -13.85 -12.51
CA LEU A 426 2.40 -13.09 -12.77
C LEU A 426 2.17 -12.94 -14.28
N LEU A 427 0.96 -13.23 -14.75
CA LEU A 427 0.53 -13.01 -16.14
C LEU A 427 -0.85 -12.34 -16.17
N GLY A 428 -0.97 -11.24 -16.91
CA GLY A 428 -2.22 -10.50 -17.05
C GLY A 428 -2.54 -10.21 -18.49
N ILE A 429 -3.76 -10.51 -18.94
CA ILE A 429 -4.21 -10.20 -20.30
C ILE A 429 -5.36 -9.18 -20.25
N GLU A 430 -5.21 -8.08 -20.98
CA GLU A 430 -6.23 -7.04 -21.10
C GLU A 430 -6.40 -6.61 -22.56
N LYS A 431 -7.64 -6.50 -23.03
CA LYS A 431 -7.95 -6.17 -24.42
C LYS A 431 -8.07 -4.67 -24.63
N ASN A 432 -8.69 -3.95 -23.69
CA ASN A 432 -8.90 -2.52 -23.74
C ASN A 432 -7.58 -1.79 -23.48
N ASN A 433 -7.18 -0.90 -24.40
CA ASN A 433 -5.91 -0.18 -24.32
C ASN A 433 -5.77 0.67 -23.05
N ASP A 434 -6.84 1.35 -22.63
CA ASP A 434 -6.79 2.25 -21.48
C ASP A 434 -6.69 1.47 -20.17
N MET A 435 -7.44 0.36 -20.06
CA MET A 435 -7.33 -0.56 -18.91
C MET A 435 -5.97 -1.25 -18.88
N TYR A 436 -5.46 -1.70 -20.02
CA TYR A 436 -4.12 -2.29 -20.12
C TYR A 436 -3.05 -1.30 -19.62
N MET A 437 -3.12 -0.04 -20.06
CA MET A 437 -2.16 0.97 -19.60
C MET A 437 -2.31 1.27 -18.12
N LEU A 438 -3.55 1.31 -17.59
CA LEU A 438 -3.79 1.45 -16.17
C LEU A 438 -3.18 0.28 -15.37
N ALA A 439 -3.36 -0.97 -15.82
CA ALA A 439 -2.74 -2.14 -15.22
C ALA A 439 -1.21 -2.06 -15.21
N VAL A 440 -0.60 -1.67 -16.33
CA VAL A 440 0.86 -1.49 -16.42
C VAL A 440 1.34 -0.44 -15.41
N LEU A 441 0.70 0.73 -15.37
CA LEU A 441 1.06 1.79 -14.43
C LEU A 441 0.90 1.32 -12.97
N ASN A 442 -0.22 0.67 -12.64
CA ASN A 442 -0.47 0.15 -11.31
C ASN A 442 0.61 -0.84 -10.87
N MET A 443 0.96 -1.82 -11.72
CA MET A 443 2.00 -2.81 -11.40
C MET A 443 3.39 -2.16 -11.22
N ILE A 444 3.72 -1.14 -12.02
CA ILE A 444 4.97 -0.37 -11.84
C ILE A 444 4.96 0.34 -10.49
N LEU A 445 3.85 0.98 -10.12
CA LEU A 445 3.70 1.68 -8.84
C LEU A 445 3.75 0.74 -7.63
N MET A 446 3.33 -0.52 -7.78
CA MET A 446 3.52 -1.54 -6.74
C MET A 446 4.98 -2.00 -6.62
N GLY A 447 5.90 -1.45 -7.42
CA GLY A 447 7.32 -1.76 -7.39
C GLY A 447 7.74 -2.88 -8.34
N ASP A 448 6.96 -3.12 -9.40
CA ASP A 448 7.14 -4.04 -10.53
C ASP A 448 6.57 -5.48 -10.35
N GLY A 449 6.39 -6.22 -11.44
CA GLY A 449 5.33 -7.19 -11.76
C GLY A 449 4.67 -6.88 -13.12
N SER A 450 5.17 -5.90 -13.87
CA SER A 450 4.50 -5.30 -15.03
C SER A 450 4.85 -5.99 -16.36
N SER A 451 5.96 -6.73 -16.42
CA SER A 451 6.54 -7.30 -17.65
C SER A 451 5.56 -8.15 -18.44
N ASN A 452 4.82 -9.04 -17.77
CA ASN A 452 3.84 -9.94 -18.38
C ASN A 452 2.38 -9.45 -18.23
N ILE A 453 2.17 -8.14 -18.14
CA ILE A 453 0.89 -7.52 -18.50
C ILE A 453 0.87 -7.32 -20.01
N ILE A 454 -0.11 -7.89 -20.69
CA ILE A 454 -0.13 -8.02 -22.15
C ILE A 454 -1.46 -7.50 -22.71
N GLN A 455 -1.34 -6.65 -23.73
CA GLN A 455 -2.49 -6.17 -24.48
C GLN A 455 -2.91 -7.19 -25.54
N ALA A 456 -3.92 -8.01 -25.26
CA ALA A 456 -4.40 -9.04 -26.19
C ALA A 456 -5.86 -9.46 -25.87
N ASP A 457 -6.46 -10.24 -26.78
CA ASP A 457 -7.74 -10.91 -26.50
C ASP A 457 -7.47 -12.28 -25.87
N SER A 458 -7.81 -12.42 -24.58
CA SER A 458 -7.59 -13.63 -23.79
C SER A 458 -8.19 -14.89 -24.42
N LEU A 459 -9.33 -14.79 -25.12
CA LEU A 459 -9.98 -15.95 -25.75
C LEU A 459 -9.16 -16.55 -26.89
N THR A 460 -8.27 -15.76 -27.47
CA THR A 460 -7.37 -16.17 -28.57
C THR A 460 -5.90 -16.25 -28.15
N TYR A 461 -5.56 -15.75 -26.97
CA TYR A 461 -4.19 -15.72 -26.47
C TYR A 461 -3.64 -17.14 -26.24
N PRO A 462 -2.40 -17.44 -26.68
CA PRO A 462 -1.84 -18.79 -26.55
C PRO A 462 -1.49 -19.17 -25.10
N GLY A 463 -1.25 -18.20 -24.21
CA GLY A 463 -0.86 -18.46 -22.82
C GLY A 463 0.63 -18.62 -22.63
N VAL A 464 1.42 -17.80 -23.31
CA VAL A 464 2.89 -17.85 -23.28
C VAL A 464 3.45 -16.61 -22.59
N TYR A 465 4.71 -16.64 -22.22
CA TYR A 465 5.41 -15.42 -21.82
C TYR A 465 5.67 -14.53 -23.05
N GLN A 466 5.58 -13.21 -22.86
CA GLN A 466 6.17 -12.26 -23.81
C GLN A 466 7.52 -11.73 -23.32
N TYR A 467 7.70 -11.71 -22.00
CA TYR A 467 8.91 -11.25 -21.35
C TYR A 467 9.24 -12.13 -20.13
N PRO A 468 10.50 -12.17 -19.70
CA PRO A 468 11.68 -11.62 -20.38
C PRO A 468 12.00 -12.40 -21.69
N PRO A 469 12.84 -11.86 -22.60
CA PRO A 469 13.08 -12.45 -23.93
C PRO A 469 13.47 -13.93 -23.94
N GLU A 470 14.20 -14.39 -22.94
CA GLU A 470 14.63 -15.78 -22.75
C GLU A 470 13.47 -16.74 -22.46
N LYS A 471 12.34 -16.24 -21.97
CA LYS A 471 11.12 -17.02 -21.76
C LYS A 471 10.07 -16.83 -22.84
N LYS A 472 10.31 -15.92 -23.79
CA LYS A 472 9.34 -15.58 -24.81
C LYS A 472 8.83 -16.83 -25.53
N ASP A 473 7.52 -16.89 -25.73
CA ASP A 473 6.80 -17.98 -26.40
C ASP A 473 6.81 -19.34 -25.63
N ILE A 474 7.39 -19.40 -24.42
CA ILE A 474 7.23 -20.53 -23.49
C ILE A 474 5.86 -20.45 -22.81
N LEU A 475 5.16 -21.57 -22.66
CA LEU A 475 3.89 -21.63 -21.93
C LEU A 475 4.04 -21.15 -20.49
N PHE A 476 3.13 -20.27 -20.07
CA PHE A 476 3.05 -19.81 -18.70
C PHE A 476 2.49 -20.95 -17.82
N PRO A 477 3.23 -21.43 -16.81
CA PRO A 477 2.86 -22.61 -16.04
C PRO A 477 1.85 -22.24 -14.94
N ALA A 478 0.69 -21.71 -15.32
CA ALA A 478 -0.31 -21.27 -14.37
C ALA A 478 -0.73 -22.41 -13.44
N ASN A 479 -0.84 -22.11 -12.15
CA ASN A 479 -1.47 -22.98 -11.16
C ASN A 479 -2.61 -22.26 -10.42
N THR A 480 -2.82 -20.97 -10.70
CA THR A 480 -3.90 -20.16 -10.17
C THR A 480 -4.51 -19.28 -11.25
N PHE A 481 -5.83 -19.40 -11.46
CA PHE A 481 -6.61 -18.44 -12.25
C PHE A 481 -7.48 -17.56 -11.35
N LEU A 482 -7.43 -16.25 -11.58
CA LEU A 482 -8.32 -15.26 -10.97
C LEU A 482 -9.04 -14.50 -12.09
N LEU A 483 -10.38 -14.45 -12.06
CA LEU A 483 -11.16 -13.86 -13.13
C LEU A 483 -12.29 -12.96 -12.61
N ASN A 484 -12.45 -11.79 -13.23
CA ASN A 484 -13.69 -11.02 -13.25
C ASN A 484 -13.92 -10.53 -14.70
N PRO A 485 -14.45 -11.40 -15.58
CA PRO A 485 -14.60 -11.06 -16.99
C PRO A 485 -15.81 -10.15 -17.23
N PRO A 486 -15.93 -9.52 -18.42
CA PRO A 486 -17.10 -8.73 -18.78
C PRO A 486 -18.40 -9.53 -18.67
N TYR A 487 -19.40 -8.99 -17.98
CA TYR A 487 -20.65 -9.71 -17.68
C TYR A 487 -21.58 -9.85 -18.89
N SER A 488 -21.35 -9.08 -19.97
CA SER A 488 -22.07 -9.25 -21.23
C SER A 488 -21.56 -10.42 -22.08
N SER A 489 -20.39 -10.98 -21.76
CA SER A 489 -19.79 -12.06 -22.54
C SER A 489 -20.63 -13.35 -22.55
N ASP A 490 -20.38 -14.20 -23.54
CA ASP A 490 -21.13 -15.45 -23.73
C ASP A 490 -21.14 -16.32 -22.48
N GLY A 491 -22.34 -16.82 -22.15
CA GLY A 491 -22.55 -17.56 -20.90
C GLY A 491 -22.33 -16.71 -19.64
N LYS A 492 -22.43 -15.37 -19.73
CA LYS A 492 -22.21 -14.44 -18.60
C LYS A 492 -20.82 -14.58 -17.97
N GLY A 493 -19.80 -14.85 -18.79
CA GLY A 493 -18.42 -15.07 -18.36
C GLY A 493 -17.98 -16.53 -18.36
N LEU A 494 -18.89 -17.50 -18.54
CA LEU A 494 -18.53 -18.91 -18.63
C LEU A 494 -17.61 -19.24 -19.81
N ILE A 495 -17.66 -18.46 -20.90
CA ILE A 495 -16.70 -18.60 -22.01
C ILE A 495 -15.25 -18.31 -21.56
N PHE A 496 -15.05 -17.31 -20.70
CA PHE A 496 -13.74 -17.00 -20.14
C PHE A 496 -13.31 -18.08 -19.16
N LEU A 497 -14.23 -18.58 -18.33
CA LEU A 497 -13.96 -19.69 -17.40
C LEU A 497 -13.51 -20.95 -18.13
N GLU A 498 -14.31 -21.46 -19.08
CA GLU A 498 -13.98 -22.68 -19.83
C GLU A 498 -12.65 -22.54 -20.57
N LYS A 499 -12.41 -21.36 -21.16
CA LYS A 499 -11.15 -21.09 -21.85
C LYS A 499 -9.96 -21.04 -20.90
N ALA A 500 -10.07 -20.32 -19.77
CA ALA A 500 -9.01 -20.24 -18.78
C ALA A 500 -8.69 -21.64 -18.23
N LEU A 501 -9.70 -22.39 -17.79
CA LEU A 501 -9.53 -23.76 -17.30
C LEU A 501 -8.83 -24.68 -18.32
N SER A 502 -9.04 -24.49 -19.63
CA SER A 502 -8.35 -25.25 -20.68
C SER A 502 -6.86 -24.95 -20.82
N LYS A 503 -6.36 -23.90 -20.16
CA LYS A 503 -4.95 -23.45 -20.17
C LYS A 503 -4.16 -23.88 -18.93
N MET A 504 -4.77 -24.65 -18.03
CA MET A 504 -4.14 -25.12 -16.80
C MET A 504 -4.21 -26.65 -16.69
N ASP A 505 -3.09 -27.25 -16.31
CA ASP A 505 -2.99 -28.70 -16.11
C ASP A 505 -3.39 -29.14 -14.71
N SER A 506 -3.32 -28.25 -13.72
CA SER A 506 -3.70 -28.49 -12.32
C SER A 506 -3.82 -27.15 -11.56
N GLY A 507 -4.32 -27.19 -10.32
CA GLY A 507 -4.39 -26.01 -9.44
C GLY A 507 -5.81 -25.54 -9.17
N MET A 508 -5.97 -24.24 -8.89
CA MET A 508 -7.24 -23.63 -8.49
C MET A 508 -7.64 -22.49 -9.43
N ALA A 509 -8.94 -22.32 -9.66
CA ALA A 509 -9.47 -21.16 -10.37
C ALA A 509 -10.64 -20.55 -9.60
N ALA A 510 -10.66 -19.23 -9.45
CA ALA A 510 -11.80 -18.49 -8.92
C ALA A 510 -12.30 -17.48 -9.95
N ILE A 511 -13.61 -17.47 -10.17
CA ILE A 511 -14.26 -16.54 -11.07
C ILE A 511 -15.39 -15.79 -10.35
N LEU A 512 -15.42 -14.47 -10.51
CA LEU A 512 -16.51 -13.59 -10.09
C LEU A 512 -17.34 -13.21 -11.32
N ILE A 513 -18.59 -13.68 -11.40
CA ILE A 513 -19.51 -13.43 -12.52
C ILE A 513 -20.94 -13.23 -12.02
N GLN A 514 -21.87 -12.92 -12.92
CA GLN A 514 -23.30 -12.90 -12.58
C GLN A 514 -23.73 -14.26 -12.03
N GLU A 515 -24.43 -14.27 -10.90
CA GLU A 515 -24.85 -15.52 -10.26
C GLU A 515 -25.80 -16.33 -11.14
N SER A 516 -26.56 -15.66 -12.02
CA SER A 516 -27.43 -16.30 -13.02
C SER A 516 -26.68 -17.26 -13.95
N ALA A 517 -25.36 -17.08 -14.12
CA ALA A 517 -24.51 -18.00 -14.86
C ALA A 517 -24.55 -19.42 -14.27
N GLY A 518 -24.77 -19.56 -12.96
CA GLY A 518 -24.88 -20.84 -12.28
C GLY A 518 -26.23 -21.57 -12.40
N SER A 519 -27.18 -21.01 -13.15
CA SER A 519 -28.54 -21.56 -13.28
C SER A 519 -28.69 -22.61 -14.39
N GLU A 520 -29.84 -23.31 -14.41
CA GLU A 520 -30.25 -24.26 -15.43
C GLU A 520 -30.12 -23.73 -16.88
N LEU A 521 -30.21 -22.40 -17.08
CA LEU A 521 -30.07 -21.75 -18.39
C LEU A 521 -28.71 -22.03 -19.06
N TYR A 522 -27.66 -22.26 -18.26
CA TYR A 522 -26.29 -22.44 -18.74
C TYR A 522 -25.75 -23.86 -18.51
N LYS A 523 -26.62 -24.84 -18.24
CA LYS A 523 -26.24 -26.22 -17.96
C LYS A 523 -25.33 -26.89 -19.00
N SER A 524 -25.42 -26.47 -20.26
CA SER A 524 -24.54 -26.98 -21.32
C SER A 524 -23.07 -26.60 -21.09
N TRP A 525 -22.80 -25.43 -20.51
CA TRP A 525 -21.47 -25.01 -20.07
C TRP A 525 -21.05 -25.78 -18.83
N HIS A 526 -21.93 -25.86 -17.82
CA HIS A 526 -21.65 -26.60 -16.58
C HIS A 526 -21.22 -28.02 -16.88
N LYS A 527 -21.96 -28.74 -17.72
CA LYS A 527 -21.64 -30.11 -18.11
C LYS A 527 -20.25 -30.25 -18.72
N ARG A 528 -19.85 -29.35 -19.63
CA ARG A 528 -18.50 -29.40 -20.25
C ARG A 528 -17.39 -29.09 -19.25
N ILE A 529 -17.64 -28.13 -18.35
CA ILE A 529 -16.69 -27.76 -17.30
C ILE A 529 -16.54 -28.91 -16.30
N LEU A 530 -17.65 -29.48 -15.79
CA LEU A 530 -17.64 -30.55 -14.79
C LEU A 530 -17.03 -31.86 -15.31
N GLN A 531 -17.07 -32.10 -16.64
CA GLN A 531 -16.38 -33.24 -17.25
C GLN A 531 -14.87 -33.25 -17.04
N LYS A 532 -14.26 -32.09 -16.78
CA LYS A 532 -12.80 -31.94 -16.65
C LYS A 532 -12.37 -31.27 -15.35
N HIS A 533 -13.27 -30.55 -14.69
CA HIS A 533 -12.99 -29.70 -13.54
C HIS A 533 -14.01 -29.94 -12.44
N THR A 534 -13.66 -29.58 -11.21
CA THR A 534 -14.49 -29.83 -10.04
C THR A 534 -14.90 -28.52 -9.43
N LEU A 535 -16.21 -28.26 -9.31
CA LEU A 535 -16.69 -27.14 -8.50
C LEU A 535 -16.44 -27.47 -7.02
N LYS A 536 -15.78 -26.56 -6.30
CA LYS A 536 -15.43 -26.71 -4.88
C LYS A 536 -16.31 -25.85 -3.99
N ALA A 537 -16.64 -24.65 -4.44
CA ALA A 537 -17.49 -23.73 -3.71
C ALA A 537 -18.26 -22.78 -4.65
N SER A 538 -19.44 -22.36 -4.19
CA SER A 538 -20.27 -21.30 -4.75
C SER A 538 -20.61 -20.31 -3.65
N ILE A 539 -20.22 -19.06 -3.82
CA ILE A 539 -20.31 -18.01 -2.80
C ILE A 539 -21.18 -16.89 -3.38
N HIS A 540 -22.38 -16.74 -2.85
CA HIS A 540 -23.31 -15.66 -3.20
C HIS A 540 -22.81 -14.35 -2.59
N MET A 541 -22.48 -13.36 -3.43
CA MET A 541 -21.86 -12.10 -2.98
C MET A 541 -22.90 -11.03 -2.62
N PRO A 542 -22.55 -9.98 -1.86
CA PRO A 542 -23.46 -8.86 -1.61
C PRO A 542 -23.97 -8.22 -2.90
N SER A 543 -25.28 -7.96 -2.96
CA SER A 543 -25.92 -7.29 -4.11
C SER A 543 -25.43 -5.85 -4.30
N ASP A 544 -24.93 -5.22 -3.24
CA ASP A 544 -24.36 -3.88 -3.24
C ASP A 544 -22.85 -3.84 -3.51
N LEU A 545 -22.22 -4.99 -3.81
CA LEU A 545 -20.77 -5.10 -4.01
C LEU A 545 -20.24 -4.09 -5.03
N PHE A 546 -20.98 -3.89 -6.11
CA PHE A 546 -20.66 -2.96 -7.19
C PHE A 546 -21.57 -1.73 -7.23
N ILE A 547 -22.10 -1.30 -6.08
CA ILE A 547 -23.01 -0.14 -5.99
C ILE A 547 -22.47 1.07 -6.77
N GLY A 548 -23.29 1.62 -7.67
CA GLY A 548 -22.92 2.74 -8.53
C GLY A 548 -22.07 2.40 -9.76
N LYS A 549 -21.59 1.15 -9.87
CA LYS A 549 -20.81 0.62 -10.99
C LYS A 549 -21.62 -0.37 -11.82
N ALA A 550 -22.08 -1.48 -11.23
CA ALA A 550 -22.88 -2.51 -11.90
C ALA A 550 -24.07 -2.92 -11.03
N GLY A 551 -25.23 -3.15 -11.66
CA GLY A 551 -26.50 -3.49 -10.99
C GLY A 551 -26.85 -4.96 -11.09
N VAL A 552 -25.89 -5.86 -10.83
CA VAL A 552 -26.06 -7.30 -11.06
C VAL A 552 -25.70 -8.09 -9.81
N GLN A 553 -26.48 -9.13 -9.51
CA GLN A 553 -26.16 -10.10 -8.47
C GLN A 553 -24.98 -10.97 -8.93
N THR A 554 -23.95 -11.10 -8.09
CA THR A 554 -22.72 -11.82 -8.44
C THR A 554 -22.46 -12.98 -7.51
N ALA A 555 -21.70 -13.95 -7.99
CA ALA A 555 -21.21 -15.07 -7.19
C ALA A 555 -19.75 -15.37 -7.55
N ILE A 556 -19.01 -15.87 -6.55
CA ILE A 556 -17.70 -16.47 -6.77
C ILE A 556 -17.89 -17.98 -6.93
N PHE A 557 -17.43 -18.52 -8.06
CA PHE A 557 -17.32 -19.97 -8.26
C PHE A 557 -15.85 -20.38 -8.17
N LEU A 558 -15.55 -21.34 -7.30
CA LEU A 558 -14.20 -21.86 -7.05
C LEU A 558 -14.06 -23.27 -7.62
N PHE A 559 -13.03 -23.52 -8.43
CA PHE A 559 -12.80 -24.79 -9.11
C PHE A 559 -11.44 -25.40 -8.76
N GLU A 560 -11.41 -26.72 -8.63
CA GLU A 560 -10.20 -27.53 -8.79
C GLU A 560 -10.03 -27.87 -10.28
N VAL A 561 -8.87 -27.56 -10.83
CA VAL A 561 -8.61 -27.66 -12.27
C VAL A 561 -8.10 -29.06 -12.63
N ASN A 562 -8.56 -29.58 -13.79
CA ASN A 562 -8.20 -30.87 -14.36
C ASN A 562 -8.49 -32.08 -13.44
N LYS A 563 -9.56 -31.95 -12.66
CA LYS A 563 -10.15 -33.03 -11.86
C LYS A 563 -11.64 -33.11 -12.19
N PRO A 564 -12.11 -34.10 -12.96
CA PRO A 564 -13.53 -34.27 -13.24
C PRO A 564 -14.37 -34.28 -11.97
N HIS A 565 -15.55 -33.67 -12.01
CA HIS A 565 -16.45 -33.66 -10.88
C HIS A 565 -17.08 -35.04 -10.66
N GLU A 566 -17.24 -35.41 -9.40
CA GLU A 566 -17.89 -36.66 -8.98
C GLU A 566 -19.23 -36.30 -8.33
N GLU A 567 -20.30 -37.03 -8.64
CA GLU A 567 -21.66 -36.70 -8.17
C GLU A 567 -21.79 -36.72 -6.64
N GLU A 568 -21.05 -37.59 -5.95
CA GLU A 568 -21.04 -37.68 -4.48
C GLU A 568 -20.16 -36.60 -3.82
N ARG A 569 -19.44 -35.79 -4.61
CA ARG A 569 -18.52 -34.79 -4.08
C ARG A 569 -19.30 -33.60 -3.54
N LEU A 570 -19.07 -33.30 -2.27
CA LEU A 570 -19.67 -32.14 -1.61
C LEU A 570 -19.09 -30.82 -2.15
N VAL A 571 -20.00 -29.94 -2.54
CA VAL A 571 -19.76 -28.54 -2.87
C VAL A 571 -20.19 -27.66 -1.70
N ARG A 572 -19.43 -26.61 -1.45
CA ARG A 572 -19.71 -25.62 -0.39
C ARG A 572 -20.50 -24.45 -0.95
N PHE A 573 -21.72 -24.27 -0.48
CA PHE A 573 -22.58 -23.15 -0.84
C PHE A 573 -22.64 -22.16 0.32
N VAL A 574 -22.30 -20.89 0.06
CA VAL A 574 -22.25 -19.85 1.09
C VAL A 574 -23.09 -18.65 0.66
N ASP A 575 -23.97 -18.19 1.55
CA ASP A 575 -24.57 -16.85 1.45
C ASP A 575 -23.68 -15.83 2.13
N PHE A 576 -22.98 -15.04 1.33
CA PHE A 576 -22.10 -13.97 1.78
C PHE A 576 -22.73 -12.58 1.55
N SER A 577 -24.06 -12.50 1.47
CA SER A 577 -24.78 -11.21 1.33
C SER A 577 -24.47 -10.22 2.45
N LYS A 578 -24.25 -10.73 3.68
CA LYS A 578 -23.92 -9.95 4.87
C LYS A 578 -22.44 -10.13 5.19
N ASP A 579 -21.58 -9.48 4.43
CA ASP A 579 -20.12 -9.64 4.53
C ASP A 579 -19.44 -8.73 5.58
N GLY A 580 -20.23 -8.12 6.47
CA GLY A 580 -19.75 -7.21 7.51
C GLY A 580 -19.46 -5.77 7.03
N TYR A 581 -19.47 -5.51 5.72
CA TYR A 581 -19.32 -4.17 5.16
C TYR A 581 -20.66 -3.49 4.90
N LYS A 582 -20.69 -2.16 5.07
CA LYS A 582 -21.74 -1.28 4.56
C LYS A 582 -21.17 -0.41 3.45
N ARG A 583 -21.81 -0.43 2.28
CA ARG A 583 -21.40 0.34 1.11
C ARG A 583 -22.36 1.51 0.86
N THR A 584 -21.81 2.63 0.41
CA THR A 584 -22.59 3.78 -0.04
C THR A 584 -22.03 4.31 -1.36
N ASN A 585 -22.84 5.01 -2.15
CA ASN A 585 -22.39 5.65 -3.40
C ASN A 585 -22.63 7.17 -3.35
N ARG A 586 -22.04 7.85 -2.37
CA ARG A 586 -22.17 9.31 -2.20
C ARG A 586 -21.00 10.01 -2.91
N LYS A 587 -21.30 10.77 -3.97
CA LYS A 587 -20.31 11.47 -4.82
C LYS A 587 -19.34 12.41 -4.06
N LYS A 588 -19.75 12.95 -2.90
CA LYS A 588 -18.95 13.87 -2.07
C LYS A 588 -18.59 13.31 -0.68
N ALA A 589 -18.77 12.00 -0.45
CA ALA A 589 -18.42 11.42 0.83
C ALA A 589 -16.91 11.17 0.94
N LYS A 590 -16.37 11.39 2.14
CA LYS A 590 -14.97 11.08 2.47
C LYS A 590 -14.66 9.58 2.42
N GLN A 591 -15.68 8.75 2.69
CA GLN A 591 -15.58 7.30 2.74
C GLN A 591 -16.91 6.71 2.28
N ASN A 592 -16.84 5.64 1.48
CA ASN A 592 -18.01 4.96 0.91
C ASN A 592 -18.06 3.47 1.28
N LEU A 593 -17.10 2.97 2.05
CA LEU A 593 -17.03 1.60 2.56
C LEU A 593 -16.77 1.65 4.06
N PHE A 594 -17.65 1.05 4.86
CA PHE A 594 -17.56 1.05 6.32
C PHE A 594 -17.55 -0.38 6.83
N ASN A 595 -16.57 -0.73 7.66
CA ASN A 595 -16.62 -1.96 8.44
C ASN A 595 -17.62 -1.74 9.59
N VAL A 596 -18.79 -2.38 9.52
CA VAL A 596 -19.89 -2.18 10.49
C VAL A 596 -20.15 -3.39 11.36
N ASN A 597 -19.64 -4.56 10.98
CA ASN A 597 -19.83 -5.81 11.71
C ASN A 597 -18.66 -6.76 11.45
N ASP A 598 -17.46 -6.39 11.90
CA ASP A 598 -16.21 -7.15 11.72
C ASP A 598 -16.07 -7.83 10.35
N ALA A 599 -16.02 -7.02 9.29
CA ALA A 599 -15.83 -7.52 7.94
C ALA A 599 -14.54 -8.34 7.79
N HIS A 600 -13.46 -7.97 8.48
CA HIS A 600 -12.21 -8.75 8.42
C HIS A 600 -12.40 -10.17 8.96
N GLY A 601 -13.07 -10.31 10.11
CA GLY A 601 -13.45 -11.61 10.65
C GLY A 601 -14.31 -12.44 9.71
N HIS A 602 -15.33 -11.84 9.06
CA HIS A 602 -16.17 -12.53 8.08
C HIS A 602 -15.35 -13.13 6.93
N TYR A 603 -14.44 -12.33 6.35
CA TYR A 603 -13.60 -12.76 5.23
C TYR A 603 -12.58 -13.83 5.65
N ASP A 604 -12.00 -13.70 6.85
CA ASP A 604 -11.05 -14.68 7.38
C ASP A 604 -11.70 -16.02 7.70
N GLU A 605 -12.89 -16.01 8.31
CA GLU A 605 -13.66 -17.20 8.59
C GLU A 605 -14.08 -17.90 7.29
N LEU A 606 -14.52 -17.15 6.27
CA LEU A 606 -14.88 -17.69 4.95
C LEU A 606 -13.70 -18.44 4.33
N VAL A 607 -12.50 -17.85 4.33
CA VAL A 607 -11.29 -18.50 3.80
C VAL A 607 -10.98 -19.79 4.57
N LYS A 608 -11.02 -19.76 5.91
CA LYS A 608 -10.77 -20.93 6.75
C LYS A 608 -11.81 -22.04 6.50
N LEU A 609 -13.07 -21.65 6.34
CA LEU A 609 -14.19 -22.55 6.06
C LEU A 609 -14.01 -23.27 4.72
N ILE A 610 -13.74 -22.54 3.65
CA ILE A 610 -13.60 -23.11 2.30
C ILE A 610 -12.32 -23.94 2.15
N LYS A 611 -11.20 -23.50 2.73
CA LYS A 611 -9.90 -24.18 2.58
C LYS A 611 -9.76 -25.41 3.48
N TYR A 612 -10.13 -25.28 4.75
CA TYR A 612 -9.81 -26.27 5.78
C TYR A 612 -11.04 -26.99 6.32
N ASP A 613 -12.23 -26.67 5.81
CA ASP A 613 -13.48 -27.21 6.32
C ASP A 613 -13.68 -26.95 7.83
N ASN A 614 -13.09 -25.87 8.34
CA ASN A 614 -13.08 -25.57 9.77
C ASN A 614 -14.45 -25.06 10.24
N VAL A 615 -15.31 -25.99 10.63
CA VAL A 615 -16.65 -25.74 11.19
C VAL A 615 -16.67 -25.69 12.73
N SER A 616 -15.53 -25.94 13.38
CA SER A 616 -15.45 -26.08 14.85
C SER A 616 -15.49 -24.75 15.61
N SER A 617 -15.29 -23.64 14.90
CA SER A 617 -15.16 -22.29 15.49
C SER A 617 -15.82 -21.23 14.60
N LEU A 618 -17.08 -21.45 14.19
CA LEU A 618 -17.83 -20.48 13.39
C LEU A 618 -18.41 -19.37 14.29
N GLN A 619 -18.11 -18.12 13.96
CA GLN A 619 -18.65 -16.92 14.59
C GLN A 619 -19.62 -16.20 13.66
N TYR A 620 -19.44 -16.33 12.34
CA TYR A 620 -20.18 -15.60 11.32
C TYR A 620 -21.04 -16.49 10.43
N PHE A 621 -20.64 -17.75 10.26
CA PHE A 621 -21.41 -18.73 9.48
C PHE A 621 -22.17 -19.71 10.36
N SER A 622 -23.28 -20.22 9.83
CA SER A 622 -24.17 -21.21 10.46
C SER A 622 -24.86 -22.04 9.38
N ASP A 623 -25.65 -23.03 9.79
CA ASP A 623 -26.42 -23.87 8.85
C ASP A 623 -27.42 -23.08 8.00
N GLU A 624 -27.73 -21.82 8.35
CA GLU A 624 -28.64 -20.95 7.59
C GLU A 624 -27.98 -20.27 6.38
N ASN A 625 -26.65 -20.07 6.42
CA ASN A 625 -25.89 -19.34 5.40
C ASN A 625 -24.69 -20.12 4.86
N TYR A 626 -24.51 -21.36 5.31
CA TYR A 626 -23.52 -22.30 4.81
C TYR A 626 -24.11 -23.71 4.66
N ILE A 627 -23.98 -24.26 3.45
CA ILE A 627 -24.54 -25.56 3.10
C ILE A 627 -23.47 -26.40 2.42
N LYS A 628 -23.40 -27.69 2.77
CA LYS A 628 -22.68 -28.70 2.00
C LYS A 628 -23.70 -29.57 1.29
N ASP A 629 -23.64 -29.59 -0.03
CA ASP A 629 -24.54 -30.40 -0.84
C ASP A 629 -23.82 -30.92 -2.10
N THR A 630 -24.40 -31.92 -2.75
CA THR A 630 -23.96 -32.44 -4.05
C THR A 630 -24.58 -31.64 -5.19
N ILE A 631 -23.94 -31.66 -6.37
CA ILE A 631 -24.50 -31.09 -7.59
C ILE A 631 -24.68 -32.15 -8.69
N SER A 632 -25.63 -31.88 -9.58
CA SER A 632 -25.87 -32.67 -10.79
C SER A 632 -24.70 -32.55 -11.77
N LEU A 633 -24.26 -33.68 -12.32
CA LEU A 633 -23.27 -33.69 -13.42
C LEU A 633 -23.81 -33.08 -14.73
N ASN A 634 -25.14 -32.92 -14.85
CA ASN A 634 -25.73 -32.15 -15.94
C ASN A 634 -25.71 -30.64 -15.67
N GLY A 635 -25.38 -30.23 -14.44
CA GLY A 635 -25.35 -28.86 -13.93
C GLY A 635 -26.73 -28.22 -13.82
N GLY A 636 -26.73 -26.91 -13.53
CA GLY A 636 -27.95 -26.08 -13.41
C GLY A 636 -28.26 -25.65 -11.99
N ASP A 637 -27.46 -26.12 -11.05
CA ASP A 637 -27.58 -26.03 -9.60
C ASP A 637 -26.29 -25.49 -8.98
N TRP A 638 -25.64 -24.50 -9.59
CA TRP A 638 -24.45 -23.88 -8.98
C TRP A 638 -24.80 -22.73 -8.04
N GLN A 639 -26.05 -22.26 -8.02
CA GLN A 639 -26.47 -21.11 -7.20
C GLN A 639 -26.72 -21.52 -5.76
N TYR A 640 -26.38 -20.66 -4.79
CA TYR A 640 -26.66 -20.90 -3.37
C TYR A 640 -28.15 -21.23 -3.13
N LEU A 641 -29.03 -20.44 -3.76
CA LEU A 641 -30.49 -20.57 -3.63
C LEU A 641 -31.05 -21.90 -4.18
N SER A 642 -30.30 -22.64 -4.99
CA SER A 642 -30.71 -23.97 -5.45
C SER A 642 -30.63 -25.03 -4.35
N HIS A 643 -29.81 -24.79 -3.33
CA HIS A 643 -29.56 -25.70 -2.21
C HIS A 643 -30.15 -25.20 -0.88
N ALA A 644 -30.36 -23.89 -0.78
CA ALA A 644 -30.97 -23.28 0.40
C ALA A 644 -32.43 -23.71 0.58
N ARG A 645 -32.74 -24.26 1.76
CA ARG A 645 -34.12 -24.52 2.20
C ARG A 645 -34.73 -23.23 2.73
N ILE A 646 -35.13 -22.35 1.82
CA ILE A 646 -35.74 -21.07 2.18
C ILE A 646 -37.22 -21.31 2.46
N ASP A 647 -37.65 -21.02 3.70
CA ASP A 647 -39.07 -20.80 3.97
C ASP A 647 -39.49 -19.54 3.21
N LYS A 648 -40.24 -19.73 2.11
CA LYS A 648 -40.70 -18.64 1.24
C LYS A 648 -41.86 -17.87 1.84
N THR A 649 -42.29 -18.18 3.08
CA THR A 649 -43.35 -17.47 3.78
C THR A 649 -42.83 -16.11 4.22
N PRO A 650 -43.30 -14.99 3.64
CA PRO A 650 -42.84 -13.66 4.03
C PRO A 650 -43.17 -13.42 5.50
N THR A 651 -42.19 -12.98 6.28
CA THR A 651 -42.43 -12.61 7.68
C THR A 651 -43.03 -11.20 7.77
N GLU A 652 -43.68 -10.87 8.89
CA GLU A 652 -44.15 -9.50 9.14
C GLU A 652 -43.00 -8.48 9.09
N LYS A 653 -41.81 -8.90 9.49
CA LYS A 653 -40.59 -8.08 9.43
C LYS A 653 -40.14 -7.82 8.00
N ASP A 654 -40.23 -8.81 7.10
CA ASP A 654 -39.92 -8.62 5.69
C ASP A 654 -40.89 -7.63 5.05
N PHE A 655 -42.18 -7.73 5.38
CA PHE A 655 -43.17 -6.75 4.96
C PHE A 655 -42.86 -5.34 5.49
N GLN A 656 -42.54 -5.20 6.79
CA GLN A 656 -42.15 -3.92 7.39
C GLN A 656 -40.92 -3.31 6.72
N ASN A 657 -39.91 -4.12 6.40
CA ASN A 657 -38.71 -3.66 5.71
C ASN A 657 -39.03 -3.16 4.30
N VAL A 658 -39.79 -3.93 3.51
CA VAL A 658 -40.20 -3.53 2.15
C VAL A 658 -41.02 -2.23 2.19
N VAL A 659 -41.94 -2.10 3.14
CA VAL A 659 -42.73 -0.87 3.31
C VAL A 659 -41.83 0.30 3.73
N SER A 660 -40.89 0.08 4.64
CA SER A 660 -39.94 1.10 5.09
C SER A 660 -39.04 1.59 3.94
N ASP A 661 -38.50 0.68 3.15
CA ASP A 661 -37.66 0.99 1.98
C ASP A 661 -38.46 1.74 0.92
N TYR A 662 -39.70 1.33 0.67
CA TYR A 662 -40.60 2.05 -0.25
C TYR A 662 -40.93 3.46 0.24
N ILE A 663 -41.20 3.64 1.54
CA ILE A 663 -41.44 4.96 2.13
C ILE A 663 -40.18 5.84 2.06
N GLN A 664 -39.00 5.28 2.36
CA GLN A 664 -37.73 6.00 2.20
C GLN A 664 -37.49 6.42 0.75
N PHE A 665 -37.76 5.53 -0.21
CA PHE A 665 -37.70 5.84 -1.63
C PHE A 665 -38.62 7.02 -1.98
N GLN A 666 -39.91 6.97 -1.58
CA GLN A 666 -40.86 8.07 -1.82
C GLN A 666 -40.42 9.39 -1.18
N LEU A 667 -39.95 9.37 0.07
CA LEU A 667 -39.42 10.54 0.76
C LEU A 667 -38.21 11.12 0.02
N SER A 668 -37.31 10.26 -0.46
CA SER A 668 -36.12 10.68 -1.21
C SER A 668 -36.45 11.32 -2.55
N HIS A 669 -37.51 10.86 -3.23
CA HIS A 669 -38.01 11.44 -4.48
C HIS A 669 -38.65 12.82 -4.24
N LYS A 670 -39.52 12.94 -3.22
CA LYS A 670 -40.12 14.22 -2.83
C LYS A 670 -39.08 15.27 -2.43
N LEU A 671 -38.01 14.86 -1.74
CA LEU A 671 -36.93 15.75 -1.34
C LEU A 671 -36.05 16.21 -2.51
N LYS A 672 -36.04 15.47 -3.64
CA LYS A 672 -35.30 15.82 -4.85
C LYS A 672 -36.11 16.66 -5.85
N GLY A 673 -37.41 16.87 -5.61
CA GLY A 673 -38.28 17.62 -6.50
C GLY A 673 -38.57 16.92 -7.84
N GLU A 674 -38.32 15.60 -7.91
CA GLU A 674 -38.62 14.76 -9.08
C GLU A 674 -39.98 14.09 -8.89
N ASP A 675 -41.05 14.87 -8.86
CA ASP A 675 -42.40 14.36 -9.13
C ASP A 675 -42.74 14.76 -10.57
N ASN A 676 -42.79 13.77 -11.47
CA ASN A 676 -43.60 13.90 -12.69
C ASN A 676 -45.04 13.56 -12.27
N ASP A 677 -45.98 14.42 -12.65
CA ASP A 677 -47.44 14.21 -12.51
C ASP A 677 -47.92 12.82 -12.94
#